data_AF-A0A662I542-F1
#
_entry.id   AF-A0A662I542-F1
#
_cell.length_a   1.000
_cell.length_b   1.000
_cell.length_c   1.000
_cell.angle_alpha   90.00
_cell.angle_beta   90.00
_cell.angle_gamma   90.00
#
_symmetry.space_group_name_H-M   'P 1'
#
loop_
_entity.id
_entity.type
_entity.pdbx_description
1 polymer ?
#
loop_
_entity_poly.entity_id
_entity_poly.type
_entity_poly.pdbx_seq_one_letter_code
_entity_poly.pdbx_strand_id
1 'polypeptide(L)'
;QKNVVQPAWGALTWLWEQASSFFSDIAGKVVAFFQDLGSKLMNALKGATEWAMGLVSGLIEWLQGVTRPLVDAIVNVAKPLLVDAPKEVASKLADYFKQVFGKKGEEGAGELEFLPAIWLAISPFFITSLLAPKGFKALSHILSELRTRVEGSLEPLGLGGKVMLTIMSRINQVLYELGDAMEEVPKRFLEAFGLGTGVVAMLPIRHPMTYAWKQYFKSLGLGDVPFALPPTGETIRLLRRVGIEEARDRVYNIFMYRGYPDWFIENATALPDQLKLEITDRFNTKRIIPLSLLYEQPSISALANFMIRDMFGSGKKAYETFQKWAERLGLYPDVATFYYLLHFRYPPPSRLWSFVVRGISGLLWYEPTDEEKTAVKEDAEAVGAKVPLAPVELNFKIRDIFAAYRQYLKWMDYANFAWLEGFTSDNWIMMDSVVDLPGRIDIRWMTKWAIFDYMAGKNIGLENPASDFIKVVEGQPANTAVMMDLTMACRLIQATGLHPYYVPVVAVAETMNALADERTLLRTGLLDVYRYGMMSFETLDKLMASLVVATFKVAYVDIKEGKWKEGYVNLPVSFLPAERKLLELRALIDRVVRIYREILTEMESGYREYIFEGEEVIKYMEGLVGHLNGYFREESKRIVGKALELKLDATFVEGLLKAWEPARPLYTIRRIRSWVYRVMGWVIYRMAYGWVTEEDAKRVAKTFVEIAKLPAQEAEAVEKILTEMVGIARREVAREYIPTPLSLASMAEHVPEVRRFIDDVLEARNVPEDWRPLWRRYIQIRPLIDEVERVLSAAERLYEYFEIDEASFDKFLQALAPYGWEIAELGLVKDRANLDRWHRAWRELVGTPRELLTMAEYVPRARRLLLAEVKKRIDALPIPEEDKRFLYELWEDYIRIRPVYDEVRREITELINDYANGIITWEQFETLLNELKAWGLDDYEIDAYKFIAMARRARYMARAS
;
A
#
# COMPACT_ATOMS: atom_id res chain seq x y z
N GLN A 1 72.02 33.44 -14.25
CA GLN A 1 71.97 34.41 -15.37
C GLN A 1 73.34 34.54 -16.08
N LYS A 2 73.92 33.45 -16.61
CA LYS A 2 75.14 33.50 -17.45
C LYS A 2 75.08 32.66 -18.74
N ASN A 3 73.98 31.93 -18.99
CA ASN A 3 73.91 30.93 -20.07
C ASN A 3 72.98 31.31 -21.24
N VAL A 4 72.50 32.56 -21.33
CA VAL A 4 71.58 33.01 -22.41
C VAL A 4 72.20 34.10 -23.31
N VAL A 5 73.20 34.83 -22.82
CA VAL A 5 73.79 35.99 -23.53
C VAL A 5 74.79 35.57 -24.62
N GLN A 6 75.51 34.47 -24.41
CA GLN A 6 76.56 34.01 -25.32
C GLN A 6 76.03 33.49 -26.68
N PRO A 7 74.93 32.71 -26.72
CA PRO A 7 74.32 32.28 -27.99
C PRO A 7 73.69 33.44 -28.78
N ALA A 8 73.09 34.41 -28.10
CA ALA A 8 72.49 35.59 -28.71
C ALA A 8 73.55 36.49 -29.37
N TRP A 9 74.71 36.65 -28.73
CA TRP A 9 75.84 37.41 -29.28
C TRP A 9 76.45 36.72 -30.50
N GLY A 10 76.56 35.37 -30.47
CA GLY A 10 77.03 34.57 -31.61
C GLY A 10 76.13 34.67 -32.84
N ALA A 11 74.81 34.69 -32.65
CA ALA A 11 73.84 34.89 -33.73
C ALA A 11 73.90 36.32 -34.31
N LEU A 12 74.14 37.33 -33.47
CA LEU A 12 74.30 38.73 -33.88
C LEU A 12 75.59 38.96 -34.69
N THR A 13 76.70 38.32 -34.31
CA THR A 13 77.96 38.40 -35.07
C THR A 13 77.87 37.71 -36.43
N TRP A 14 77.19 36.57 -36.52
CA TRP A 14 76.96 35.88 -37.79
C TRP A 14 76.05 36.69 -38.75
N LEU A 15 75.00 37.33 -38.21
CA LEU A 15 74.14 38.23 -38.98
C LEU A 15 74.88 39.47 -39.49
N TRP A 16 75.82 40.00 -38.68
CA TRP A 16 76.68 41.12 -39.08
C TRP A 16 77.63 40.75 -40.22
N GLU A 17 78.21 39.55 -40.19
CA GLU A 17 79.07 39.04 -41.28
C GLU A 17 78.29 38.82 -42.59
N GLN A 18 77.06 38.31 -42.53
CA GLN A 18 76.21 38.13 -43.71
C GLN A 18 75.68 39.45 -44.29
N ALA A 19 75.36 40.43 -43.44
CA ALA A 19 74.98 41.77 -43.90
C ALA A 19 76.17 42.50 -44.54
N SER A 20 77.37 42.40 -43.95
CA SER A 20 78.59 43.05 -44.46
C SER A 20 79.02 42.50 -45.83
N SER A 21 78.95 41.18 -46.04
CA SER A 21 79.28 40.56 -47.34
C SER A 21 78.31 41.00 -48.45
N PHE A 22 77.01 41.09 -48.15
CA PHE A 22 75.98 41.57 -49.07
C PHE A 22 76.20 43.01 -49.54
N PHE A 23 76.55 43.93 -48.62
CA PHE A 23 76.80 45.34 -48.98
C PHE A 23 78.10 45.53 -49.78
N SER A 24 79.13 44.70 -49.56
CA SER A 24 80.37 44.75 -50.34
C SER A 24 80.21 44.26 -51.80
N ASP A 25 79.35 43.25 -52.02
CA ASP A 25 79.11 42.67 -53.35
C ASP A 25 78.24 43.59 -54.25
N ILE A 26 77.33 44.36 -53.64
CA ILE A 26 76.52 45.39 -54.33
C ILE A 26 77.39 46.58 -54.74
N ALA A 27 78.30 47.04 -53.87
CA ALA A 27 79.20 48.14 -54.18
C ALA A 27 80.11 47.83 -55.39
N GLY A 28 80.60 46.59 -55.51
CA GLY A 28 81.38 46.14 -56.67
C GLY A 28 80.59 46.15 -57.99
N LYS A 29 79.31 45.76 -57.96
CA LYS A 29 78.42 45.74 -59.14
C LYS A 29 78.00 47.14 -59.60
N VAL A 30 77.88 48.09 -58.68
CA VAL A 30 77.62 49.51 -59.00
C VAL A 30 78.82 50.17 -59.68
N VAL A 31 80.05 49.90 -59.21
CA VAL A 31 81.27 50.43 -59.83
C VAL A 31 81.46 49.91 -61.26
N ALA A 32 81.19 48.62 -61.50
CA ALA A 32 81.27 48.01 -62.83
C ALA A 32 80.27 48.62 -63.83
N PHE A 33 79.06 48.96 -63.37
CA PHE A 33 78.02 49.58 -64.21
C PHE A 33 78.42 51.00 -64.69
N PHE A 34 78.99 51.83 -63.81
CA PHE A 34 79.42 53.18 -64.19
C PHE A 34 80.67 53.19 -65.07
N GLN A 35 81.54 52.19 -64.95
CA GLN A 35 82.68 51.99 -65.86
C GLN A 35 82.24 51.55 -67.27
N ASP A 36 81.22 50.70 -67.38
CA ASP A 36 80.63 50.28 -68.66
C ASP A 36 79.78 51.37 -69.33
N LEU A 37 79.16 52.26 -68.54
CA LEU A 37 78.42 53.42 -69.06
C LEU A 37 79.36 54.46 -69.69
N GLY A 38 80.54 54.67 -69.10
CA GLY A 38 81.56 55.60 -69.60
C GLY A 38 82.19 55.19 -70.93
N SER A 39 82.38 53.88 -71.16
CA SER A 39 82.92 53.37 -72.43
C SER A 39 81.92 53.45 -73.58
N LYS A 40 80.62 53.28 -73.29
CA LYS A 40 79.51 53.39 -74.27
C LYS A 40 79.19 54.84 -74.67
N LEU A 41 79.41 55.80 -73.77
CA LEU A 41 79.20 57.24 -74.01
C LEU A 41 80.17 57.85 -75.03
N MET A 42 81.42 57.38 -75.07
CA MET A 42 82.44 57.86 -76.02
C MET A 42 82.14 57.48 -77.49
N ASN A 43 81.35 56.45 -77.73
CA ASN A 43 81.06 55.94 -79.07
C ASN A 43 79.75 56.46 -79.68
N ALA A 44 78.90 57.18 -78.91
CA ALA A 44 77.53 57.54 -79.30
C ALA A 44 77.36 58.93 -79.94
N LEU A 45 78.46 59.65 -80.25
CA LEU A 45 78.45 61.03 -80.75
C LEU A 45 77.89 61.22 -82.17
N LYS A 46 77.15 60.25 -82.73
CA LYS A 46 76.64 60.26 -84.13
C LYS A 46 75.17 59.86 -84.37
N GLY A 47 74.30 59.67 -83.38
CA GLY A 47 72.87 59.43 -83.63
C GLY A 47 71.96 59.42 -82.40
N ALA A 48 71.06 60.40 -82.27
CA ALA A 48 70.31 60.70 -81.04
C ALA A 48 69.07 59.81 -80.77
N THR A 49 68.55 59.09 -81.77
CA THR A 49 67.35 58.25 -81.64
C THR A 49 67.66 56.82 -81.18
N GLU A 50 68.81 56.25 -81.58
CA GLU A 50 69.30 54.96 -81.07
C GLU A 50 69.76 55.06 -79.60
N TRP A 51 70.23 56.25 -79.20
CA TRP A 51 70.63 56.57 -77.82
C TRP A 51 69.46 56.48 -76.83
N ALA A 52 68.30 57.02 -77.19
CA ALA A 52 67.15 57.04 -76.29
C ALA A 52 66.55 55.64 -76.06
N MET A 53 66.52 54.79 -77.10
CA MET A 53 66.06 53.40 -76.95
C MET A 53 67.11 52.50 -76.26
N GLY A 54 68.40 52.70 -76.53
CA GLY A 54 69.49 51.97 -75.88
C GLY A 54 69.65 52.29 -74.38
N LEU A 55 69.33 53.51 -73.95
CA LEU A 55 69.28 53.87 -72.53
C LEU A 55 68.12 53.21 -71.80
N VAL A 56 66.94 53.15 -72.43
CA VAL A 56 65.74 52.55 -71.83
C VAL A 56 65.87 51.03 -71.75
N SER A 57 66.39 50.37 -72.80
CA SER A 57 66.68 48.92 -72.76
C SER A 57 67.79 48.59 -71.77
N GLY A 58 68.86 49.40 -71.73
CA GLY A 58 69.95 49.25 -70.76
C GLY A 58 69.53 49.47 -69.30
N LEU A 59 68.59 50.40 -69.04
CA LEU A 59 68.00 50.60 -67.71
C LEU A 59 67.07 49.46 -67.29
N ILE A 60 66.32 48.88 -68.23
CA ILE A 60 65.41 47.74 -67.96
C ILE A 60 66.22 46.46 -67.73
N GLU A 61 67.26 46.20 -68.52
CA GLU A 61 68.18 45.07 -68.32
C GLU A 61 69.00 45.22 -67.03
N TRP A 62 69.39 46.44 -66.67
CA TRP A 62 70.00 46.72 -65.36
C TRP A 62 69.00 46.53 -64.21
N LEU A 63 67.77 47.03 -64.34
CA LEU A 63 66.71 46.81 -63.35
C LEU A 63 66.40 45.33 -63.18
N GLN A 64 66.34 44.53 -64.25
CA GLN A 64 66.14 43.08 -64.18
C GLN A 64 67.38 42.33 -63.66
N GLY A 65 68.59 42.81 -63.98
CA GLY A 65 69.88 42.29 -63.50
C GLY A 65 70.22 42.64 -62.05
N VAL A 66 69.61 43.68 -61.49
CA VAL A 66 69.71 44.04 -60.06
C VAL A 66 68.58 43.40 -59.25
N THR A 67 67.36 43.27 -59.79
CA THR A 67 66.19 42.78 -59.03
C THR A 67 66.12 41.26 -58.88
N ARG A 68 66.47 40.46 -59.91
CA ARG A 68 66.46 38.98 -59.79
C ARG A 68 67.46 38.43 -58.77
N PRO A 69 68.74 38.86 -58.77
CA PRO A 69 69.70 38.43 -57.75
C PRO A 69 69.35 38.92 -56.33
N LEU A 70 68.66 40.06 -56.20
CA LEU A 70 68.20 40.56 -54.89
C LEU A 70 67.06 39.71 -54.34
N VAL A 71 66.12 39.28 -55.19
CA VAL A 71 65.03 38.37 -54.83
C VAL A 71 65.56 36.95 -54.56
N ASP A 72 66.51 36.46 -55.34
CA ASP A 72 67.13 35.14 -55.14
C ASP A 72 68.07 35.13 -53.91
N ALA A 73 68.71 36.25 -53.57
CA ALA A 73 69.45 36.42 -52.31
C ALA A 73 68.50 36.48 -51.11
N ILE A 74 67.35 37.15 -51.22
CA ILE A 74 66.31 37.15 -50.18
C ILE A 74 65.75 35.73 -49.96
N VAL A 75 65.51 34.96 -51.02
CA VAL A 75 64.97 33.59 -50.94
C VAL A 75 66.01 32.58 -50.43
N ASN A 76 67.27 32.70 -50.83
CA ASN A 76 68.35 31.80 -50.39
C ASN A 76 68.91 32.14 -48.98
N VAL A 77 68.71 33.36 -48.48
CA VAL A 77 68.90 33.73 -47.06
C VAL A 77 67.69 33.29 -46.21
N ALA A 78 66.47 33.32 -46.75
CA ALA A 78 65.26 32.93 -46.03
C ALA A 78 65.14 31.41 -45.78
N LYS A 79 65.67 30.56 -46.67
CA LYS A 79 65.51 29.09 -46.58
C LYS A 79 66.20 28.45 -45.36
N PRO A 80 67.47 28.77 -45.03
CA PRO A 80 68.14 28.26 -43.82
C PRO A 80 67.54 28.83 -42.52
N LEU A 81 67.01 30.06 -42.55
CA LEU A 81 66.42 30.76 -41.41
C LEU A 81 64.99 30.30 -41.07
N LEU A 82 64.20 29.85 -42.05
CA LEU A 82 62.81 29.43 -41.86
C LEU A 82 62.65 27.94 -41.52
N VAL A 83 63.62 27.08 -41.84
CA VAL A 83 63.47 25.61 -41.68
C VAL A 83 64.52 24.99 -40.73
N ASP A 84 65.78 25.45 -40.77
CA ASP A 84 66.87 24.79 -40.04
C ASP A 84 67.14 25.43 -38.66
N ALA A 85 67.07 26.77 -38.55
CA ALA A 85 67.20 27.47 -37.26
C ALA A 85 66.15 27.09 -36.20
N PRO A 86 64.85 26.88 -36.53
CA PRO A 86 63.86 26.45 -35.54
C PRO A 86 64.13 25.05 -34.98
N LYS A 87 64.69 24.13 -35.79
CA LYS A 87 65.02 22.77 -35.34
C LYS A 87 66.20 22.74 -34.37
N GLU A 88 67.21 23.57 -34.59
CA GLU A 88 68.41 23.61 -33.75
C GLU A 88 68.19 24.40 -32.43
N VAL A 89 67.32 25.41 -32.45
CA VAL A 89 66.89 26.13 -31.25
C VAL A 89 65.92 25.28 -30.42
N ALA A 90 65.02 24.52 -31.06
CA ALA A 90 64.12 23.59 -30.36
C ALA A 90 64.86 22.45 -29.66
N SER A 91 65.92 21.88 -30.27
CA SER A 91 66.71 20.82 -29.62
C SER A 91 67.54 21.34 -28.44
N LYS A 92 68.16 22.52 -28.57
CA LYS A 92 68.93 23.16 -27.49
C LYS A 92 68.05 23.68 -26.35
N LEU A 93 66.81 24.10 -26.63
CA LEU A 93 65.82 24.43 -25.60
C LEU A 93 65.33 23.18 -24.87
N ALA A 94 65.04 22.09 -25.57
CA ALA A 94 64.61 20.83 -24.95
C ALA A 94 65.65 20.26 -23.97
N ASP A 95 66.94 20.37 -24.29
CA ASP A 95 68.03 19.91 -23.42
C ASP A 95 68.28 20.85 -22.23
N TYR A 96 68.10 22.17 -22.40
CA TYR A 96 68.17 23.14 -21.31
C TYR A 96 67.01 22.96 -20.31
N PHE A 97 65.78 22.72 -20.79
CA PHE A 97 64.60 22.51 -19.93
C PHE A 97 64.68 21.21 -19.11
N LYS A 98 65.29 20.14 -19.64
CA LYS A 98 65.58 18.91 -18.88
C LYS A 98 66.59 19.11 -17.75
N GLN A 99 67.53 20.04 -17.89
CA GLN A 99 68.57 20.29 -16.89
C GLN A 99 68.12 21.21 -15.74
N VAL A 100 67.19 22.13 -15.98
CA VAL A 100 66.85 23.18 -14.99
C VAL A 100 65.69 22.77 -14.07
N PHE A 101 64.74 21.94 -14.53
CA PHE A 101 63.55 21.59 -13.74
C PHE A 101 63.35 20.07 -13.64
N GLY A 102 64.03 19.47 -12.65
CA GLY A 102 63.88 18.05 -12.33
C GLY A 102 62.48 17.68 -11.84
N LYS A 103 61.95 16.59 -12.41
CA LYS A 103 60.85 15.72 -11.93
C LYS A 103 59.76 16.38 -11.04
N LYS A 104 58.73 16.93 -11.67
CA LYS A 104 57.27 16.64 -11.42
C LYS A 104 56.41 17.71 -12.10
N GLY A 105 55.52 17.28 -12.99
CA GLY A 105 54.47 18.13 -13.57
C GLY A 105 54.40 17.98 -15.09
N GLU A 106 53.21 17.69 -15.58
CA GLU A 106 52.87 17.25 -16.94
C GLU A 106 53.00 18.31 -18.03
N GLU A 107 52.96 17.79 -19.26
CA GLU A 107 53.16 18.39 -20.57
C GLU A 107 52.53 19.78 -20.79
N GLY A 108 53.36 20.74 -21.18
CA GLY A 108 52.95 22.01 -21.77
C GLY A 108 53.84 23.17 -21.34
N ALA A 109 54.48 23.84 -22.30
CA ALA A 109 55.18 25.09 -22.05
C ALA A 109 54.17 26.14 -21.53
N GLY A 110 54.41 26.69 -20.35
CA GLY A 110 53.53 27.71 -19.76
C GLY A 110 53.62 29.04 -20.51
N GLU A 111 52.59 29.89 -20.41
CA GLU A 111 52.51 31.21 -21.08
C GLU A 111 53.75 32.10 -20.86
N LEU A 112 54.43 31.96 -19.71
CA LEU A 112 55.65 32.69 -19.34
C LEU A 112 56.89 32.33 -20.19
N GLU A 113 56.89 31.17 -20.84
CA GLU A 113 58.00 30.66 -21.66
C GLU A 113 57.74 30.83 -23.16
N PHE A 114 56.47 30.84 -23.56
CA PHE A 114 56.03 30.92 -24.95
C PHE A 114 56.16 32.34 -25.55
N LEU A 115 55.81 33.36 -24.76
CA LEU A 115 55.78 34.76 -25.23
C LEU A 115 57.18 35.36 -25.51
N PRO A 116 58.23 35.14 -24.68
CA PRO A 116 59.58 35.59 -25.00
C PRO A 116 60.16 34.92 -26.25
N ALA A 117 59.82 33.65 -26.50
CA ALA A 117 60.30 32.87 -27.63
C ALA A 117 59.73 33.37 -28.97
N ILE A 118 58.44 33.73 -29.02
CA ILE A 118 57.83 34.39 -30.19
C ILE A 118 58.51 35.73 -30.47
N TRP A 119 58.78 36.51 -29.42
CA TRP A 119 59.45 37.80 -29.56
C TRP A 119 60.86 37.66 -30.14
N LEU A 120 61.64 36.70 -29.64
CA LEU A 120 62.98 36.40 -30.15
C LEU A 120 62.97 35.88 -31.60
N ALA A 121 62.01 35.04 -31.97
CA ALA A 121 61.89 34.49 -33.32
C ALA A 121 61.51 35.53 -34.38
N ILE A 122 60.71 36.53 -33.99
CA ILE A 122 60.23 37.58 -34.86
C ILE A 122 61.27 38.71 -35.00
N SER A 123 62.03 39.03 -33.93
CA SER A 123 62.97 40.15 -33.87
C SER A 123 63.98 40.33 -35.04
N PRO A 124 64.55 39.29 -35.67
CA PRO A 124 65.54 39.47 -36.74
C PRO A 124 64.95 40.02 -38.05
N PHE A 125 63.68 39.72 -38.33
CA PHE A 125 62.93 40.21 -39.50
C PHE A 125 62.62 41.72 -39.37
N PHE A 126 62.55 42.22 -38.13
CA PHE A 126 62.24 43.61 -37.81
C PHE A 126 63.50 44.49 -37.80
N ILE A 127 64.64 43.96 -37.34
CA ILE A 127 65.93 44.66 -37.41
C ILE A 127 66.35 44.90 -38.87
N THR A 128 66.11 43.93 -39.75
CA THR A 128 66.40 44.06 -41.19
C THR A 128 65.50 45.08 -41.90
N SER A 129 64.21 45.14 -41.58
CA SER A 129 63.29 46.14 -42.13
C SER A 129 63.50 47.55 -41.56
N LEU A 130 64.06 47.71 -40.35
CA LEU A 130 64.49 49.00 -39.77
C LEU A 130 65.79 49.55 -40.38
N LEU A 131 66.71 48.66 -40.79
CA LEU A 131 68.01 49.05 -41.34
C LEU A 131 67.96 49.31 -42.86
N ALA A 132 67.04 48.68 -43.59
CA ALA A 132 66.89 48.88 -45.04
C ALA A 132 66.62 50.35 -45.44
N PRO A 133 65.71 51.11 -44.80
CA PRO A 133 65.51 52.55 -45.05
C PRO A 133 66.80 53.37 -44.89
N LYS A 134 67.57 53.08 -43.82
CA LYS A 134 68.85 53.75 -43.54
C LYS A 134 69.94 53.37 -44.54
N GLY A 135 69.92 52.13 -45.04
CA GLY A 135 70.79 51.67 -46.14
C GLY A 135 70.54 52.42 -47.44
N PHE A 136 69.27 52.59 -47.84
CA PHE A 136 68.90 53.37 -49.03
C PHE A 136 69.28 54.85 -48.91
N LYS A 137 69.05 55.47 -47.74
CA LYS A 137 69.46 56.85 -47.45
C LYS A 137 71.00 57.01 -47.41
N ALA A 138 71.74 56.02 -46.90
CA ALA A 138 73.20 56.03 -46.90
C ALA A 138 73.78 55.87 -48.32
N LEU A 139 73.20 54.99 -49.15
CA LEU A 139 73.55 54.84 -50.57
C LEU A 139 73.27 56.12 -51.37
N SER A 140 72.15 56.79 -51.08
CA SER A 140 71.84 58.13 -51.59
C SER A 140 72.93 59.15 -51.21
N HIS A 141 73.35 59.18 -49.95
CA HIS A 141 74.43 60.07 -49.50
C HIS A 141 75.78 59.79 -50.20
N ILE A 142 76.16 58.52 -50.34
CA ILE A 142 77.40 58.14 -51.06
C ILE A 142 77.34 58.57 -52.52
N LEU A 143 76.20 58.39 -53.19
CA LEU A 143 75.98 58.85 -54.57
C LEU A 143 76.01 60.38 -54.68
N SER A 144 75.56 61.10 -53.65
CA SER A 144 75.63 62.56 -53.59
C SER A 144 77.06 63.09 -53.46
N GLU A 145 77.93 62.42 -52.70
CA GLU A 145 79.36 62.75 -52.60
C GLU A 145 80.15 62.39 -53.87
N LEU A 146 79.79 61.28 -54.51
CA LEU A 146 80.36 60.90 -55.81
C LEU A 146 79.98 61.92 -56.89
N ARG A 147 78.74 62.42 -56.88
CA ARG A 147 78.31 63.50 -57.76
C ARG A 147 79.17 64.75 -57.57
N THR A 148 79.38 65.24 -56.35
CA THR A 148 80.18 66.45 -56.11
C THR A 148 81.63 66.31 -56.57
N ARG A 149 82.22 65.11 -56.48
CA ARG A 149 83.55 64.83 -57.05
C ARG A 149 83.57 64.75 -58.58
N VAL A 150 82.48 64.30 -59.20
CA VAL A 150 82.32 64.22 -60.66
C VAL A 150 81.92 65.58 -61.28
N GLU A 151 81.20 66.43 -60.54
CA GLU A 151 80.81 67.80 -60.93
C GLU A 151 82.05 68.69 -61.14
N GLY A 152 83.09 68.53 -60.30
CA GLY A 152 84.38 69.23 -60.45
C GLY A 152 85.34 68.68 -61.51
N SER A 153 85.02 67.53 -62.15
CA SER A 153 85.86 66.91 -63.19
C SER A 153 85.21 66.89 -64.59
N LEU A 154 83.95 67.32 -64.71
CA LEU A 154 83.19 67.38 -65.97
C LEU A 154 82.88 68.81 -66.48
N GLU A 155 83.39 69.86 -65.82
CA GLU A 155 83.21 71.26 -66.24
C GLU A 155 83.64 71.60 -67.69
N PRO A 156 84.60 70.89 -68.36
CA PRO A 156 84.93 71.18 -69.76
C PRO A 156 83.94 70.59 -70.79
N LEU A 157 82.95 69.77 -70.39
CA LEU A 157 82.19 68.88 -71.29
C LEU A 157 80.77 69.35 -71.67
N GLY A 158 80.44 70.63 -71.44
CA GLY A 158 79.25 71.29 -72.01
C GLY A 158 77.90 70.61 -71.70
N LEU A 159 76.93 70.76 -72.62
CA LEU A 159 75.53 70.28 -72.46
C LEU A 159 75.42 68.78 -72.13
N GLY A 160 76.38 67.94 -72.52
CA GLY A 160 76.41 66.50 -72.19
C GLY A 160 76.72 66.19 -70.72
N GLY A 161 77.59 66.98 -70.07
CA GLY A 161 77.88 66.87 -68.64
C GLY A 161 76.68 67.22 -67.76
N LYS A 162 75.89 68.22 -68.16
CA LYS A 162 74.65 68.61 -67.47
C LYS A 162 73.58 67.52 -67.47
N VAL A 163 73.43 66.78 -68.57
CA VAL A 163 72.45 65.67 -68.66
C VAL A 163 72.85 64.54 -67.70
N MET A 164 74.13 64.19 -67.64
CA MET A 164 74.60 63.12 -66.76
C MET A 164 74.45 63.47 -65.26
N LEU A 165 74.74 64.72 -64.89
CA LEU A 165 74.50 65.22 -63.54
C LEU A 165 73.00 65.18 -63.15
N THR A 166 72.12 65.47 -64.11
CA THR A 166 70.66 65.45 -63.89
C THR A 166 70.12 64.03 -63.71
N ILE A 167 70.67 63.03 -64.40
CA ILE A 167 70.30 61.61 -64.22
C ILE A 167 70.79 61.12 -62.85
N MET A 168 72.03 61.43 -62.46
CA MET A 168 72.54 61.09 -61.13
C MET A 168 71.71 61.73 -60.01
N SER A 169 71.27 62.99 -60.17
CA SER A 169 70.41 63.63 -59.17
C SER A 169 69.04 62.98 -59.04
N ARG A 170 68.44 62.53 -60.15
CA ARG A 170 67.14 61.84 -60.14
C ARG A 170 67.22 60.47 -59.46
N ILE A 171 68.27 59.67 -59.74
CA ILE A 171 68.47 58.37 -59.09
C ILE A 171 68.74 58.55 -57.60
N ASN A 172 69.55 59.55 -57.23
CA ASN A 172 69.79 59.90 -55.83
C ASN A 172 68.48 60.24 -55.10
N GLN A 173 67.63 61.07 -55.72
CA GLN A 173 66.34 61.46 -55.17
C GLN A 173 65.39 60.27 -55.01
N VAL A 174 65.33 59.36 -55.99
CA VAL A 174 64.51 58.14 -55.92
C VAL A 174 64.95 57.22 -54.77
N LEU A 175 66.26 57.04 -54.57
CA LEU A 175 66.79 56.23 -53.46
C LEU A 175 66.47 56.84 -52.09
N TYR A 176 66.52 58.17 -51.99
CA TYR A 176 66.13 58.88 -50.78
C TYR A 176 64.62 58.75 -50.49
N GLU A 177 63.77 59.00 -51.49
CA GLU A 177 62.31 58.91 -51.37
C GLU A 177 61.82 57.48 -51.08
N LEU A 178 62.45 56.45 -51.66
CA LEU A 178 62.21 55.04 -51.32
C LEU A 178 62.61 54.74 -49.87
N GLY A 179 63.76 55.23 -49.43
CA GLY A 179 64.18 55.12 -48.03
C GLY A 179 63.24 55.83 -47.07
N ASP A 180 62.67 56.98 -47.46
CA ASP A 180 61.74 57.74 -46.63
C ASP A 180 60.36 57.08 -46.56
N ALA A 181 59.81 56.63 -47.68
CA ALA A 181 58.53 55.92 -47.76
C ALA A 181 58.54 54.59 -46.97
N MET A 182 59.70 53.92 -46.89
CA MET A 182 59.86 52.67 -46.14
C MET A 182 60.07 52.88 -44.63
N GLU A 183 60.35 54.09 -44.14
CA GLU A 183 60.67 54.34 -42.72
C GLU A 183 59.43 54.38 -41.81
N GLU A 184 58.28 54.82 -42.33
CA GLU A 184 57.10 55.12 -41.49
C GLU A 184 56.26 53.88 -41.11
N VAL A 185 56.17 52.89 -42.00
CA VAL A 185 55.34 51.68 -41.79
C VAL A 185 55.87 50.77 -40.67
N PRO A 186 57.18 50.44 -40.59
CA PRO A 186 57.71 49.59 -39.52
C PRO A 186 57.64 50.25 -38.14
N LYS A 187 57.84 51.57 -38.07
CA LYS A 187 57.78 52.35 -36.81
C LYS A 187 56.39 52.28 -36.17
N ARG A 188 55.33 52.58 -36.93
CA ARG A 188 53.95 52.56 -36.41
C ARG A 188 53.49 51.15 -36.04
N PHE A 189 53.91 50.14 -36.79
CA PHE A 189 53.65 48.75 -36.43
C PHE A 189 54.36 48.35 -35.13
N LEU A 190 55.62 48.77 -34.91
CA LEU A 190 56.38 48.51 -33.68
C LEU A 190 55.75 49.16 -32.45
N GLU A 191 55.23 50.39 -32.56
CA GLU A 191 54.52 51.03 -31.47
C GLU A 191 53.23 50.28 -31.12
N ALA A 192 52.39 49.97 -32.12
CA ALA A 192 51.11 49.30 -31.89
C ALA A 192 51.26 47.84 -31.44
N PHE A 193 52.10 47.06 -32.12
CA PHE A 193 52.36 45.66 -31.78
C PHE A 193 53.23 45.52 -30.52
N GLY A 194 54.23 46.38 -30.34
CA GLY A 194 55.10 46.37 -29.16
C GLY A 194 54.36 46.76 -27.87
N LEU A 195 53.51 47.79 -27.90
CA LEU A 195 52.64 48.11 -26.75
C LEU A 195 51.61 47.00 -26.52
N GLY A 196 50.94 46.52 -27.59
CA GLY A 196 49.93 45.47 -27.47
C GLY A 196 50.48 44.16 -26.91
N THR A 197 51.59 43.67 -27.45
CA THR A 197 52.24 42.44 -26.98
C THR A 197 53.00 42.64 -25.67
N GLY A 198 53.58 43.81 -25.42
CA GLY A 198 54.25 44.14 -24.16
C GLY A 198 53.28 44.15 -22.98
N VAL A 199 52.11 44.76 -23.13
CA VAL A 199 51.06 44.74 -22.09
C VAL A 199 50.59 43.31 -21.83
N VAL A 200 50.35 42.52 -22.89
CA VAL A 200 49.90 41.12 -22.76
C VAL A 200 50.98 40.22 -22.14
N ALA A 201 52.25 40.39 -22.53
CA ALA A 201 53.39 39.64 -21.98
C ALA A 201 53.67 39.97 -20.50
N MET A 202 53.24 41.12 -20.02
CA MET A 202 53.32 41.48 -18.60
C MET A 202 52.17 40.93 -17.75
N LEU A 203 51.07 40.46 -18.36
CA LEU A 203 49.93 39.89 -17.61
C LEU A 203 50.33 38.70 -16.71
N PRO A 204 51.14 37.72 -17.15
CA PRO A 204 51.57 36.62 -16.29
C PRO A 204 52.49 37.07 -15.13
N ILE A 205 53.27 38.14 -15.33
CA ILE A 205 54.21 38.70 -14.34
C ILE A 205 53.46 39.47 -13.23
N ARG A 206 52.21 39.87 -13.47
CA ARG A 206 51.35 40.57 -12.49
C ARG A 206 51.25 39.83 -11.16
N HIS A 207 51.08 38.51 -11.17
CA HIS A 207 50.89 37.71 -9.96
C HIS A 207 52.12 37.66 -9.04
N PRO A 208 53.33 37.31 -9.51
CA PRO A 208 54.53 37.35 -8.68
C PRO A 208 54.90 38.78 -8.25
N MET A 209 54.69 39.79 -9.11
CA MET A 209 54.91 41.20 -8.73
C MET A 209 53.95 41.66 -7.64
N THR A 210 52.68 41.26 -7.70
CA THR A 210 51.68 41.56 -6.66
C THR A 210 52.10 41.00 -5.30
N TYR A 211 52.63 39.78 -5.27
CA TYR A 211 53.18 39.18 -4.05
C TYR A 211 54.39 39.97 -3.53
N ALA A 212 55.34 40.32 -4.41
CA ALA A 212 56.53 41.08 -4.05
C ALA A 212 56.17 42.46 -3.45
N TRP A 213 55.25 43.19 -4.09
CA TRP A 213 54.76 44.46 -3.60
C TRP A 213 54.03 44.35 -2.26
N LYS A 214 53.27 43.27 -2.04
CA LYS A 214 52.62 43.00 -0.76
C LYS A 214 53.63 42.79 0.37
N GLN A 215 54.73 42.07 0.12
CA GLN A 215 55.81 41.94 1.12
C GLN A 215 56.52 43.26 1.37
N TYR A 216 56.75 44.06 0.31
CA TYR A 216 57.36 45.38 0.42
C TYR A 216 56.51 46.34 1.26
N PHE A 217 55.21 46.49 1.01
CA PHE A 217 54.34 47.35 1.82
C PHE A 217 54.20 46.87 3.26
N LYS A 218 54.22 45.55 3.49
CA LYS A 218 54.26 45.00 4.84
C LYS A 218 55.55 45.40 5.59
N SER A 219 56.69 45.41 4.90
CA SER A 219 57.97 45.85 5.49
C SER A 219 58.02 47.36 5.80
N LEU A 220 57.22 48.18 5.10
CA LEU A 220 57.09 49.61 5.33
C LEU A 220 56.09 49.98 6.45
N GLY A 221 55.47 49.00 7.11
CA GLY A 221 54.49 49.23 8.18
C GLY A 221 53.09 49.63 7.68
N LEU A 222 52.81 49.54 6.37
CA LEU A 222 51.52 49.90 5.77
C LEU A 222 50.45 48.79 5.88
N GLY A 223 50.79 47.64 6.48
CA GLY A 223 49.84 46.55 6.75
C GLY A 223 49.50 45.68 5.53
N ASP A 224 48.32 45.05 5.55
CA ASP A 224 47.83 44.16 4.50
C ASP A 224 47.11 44.95 3.39
N VAL A 225 47.88 45.49 2.44
CA VAL A 225 47.33 46.26 1.31
C VAL A 225 46.77 45.30 0.25
N PRO A 226 45.47 45.37 -0.10
CA PRO A 226 44.87 44.48 -1.08
C PRO A 226 45.19 44.94 -2.51
N PHE A 227 45.88 44.10 -3.28
CA PHE A 227 46.11 44.30 -4.72
C PHE A 227 45.05 43.63 -5.61
N ALA A 228 44.24 42.77 -5.01
CA ALA A 228 43.09 42.14 -5.61
C ALA A 228 41.98 42.07 -4.55
N LEU A 229 40.81 42.60 -4.87
CA LEU A 229 39.66 42.57 -3.98
C LEU A 229 38.82 41.32 -4.29
N PRO A 230 38.51 40.47 -3.30
CA PRO A 230 37.67 39.28 -3.52
C PRO A 230 36.27 39.68 -4.00
N PRO A 231 35.56 38.82 -4.76
CA PRO A 231 34.17 39.06 -5.13
C PRO A 231 33.30 39.36 -3.90
N THR A 232 32.39 40.33 -4.03
CA THR A 232 31.56 40.80 -2.90
C THR A 232 30.74 39.66 -2.27
N GLY A 233 30.16 38.77 -3.08
CA GLY A 233 29.41 37.61 -2.60
C GLY A 233 30.24 36.55 -1.89
N GLU A 234 31.50 36.33 -2.30
CA GLU A 234 32.41 35.43 -1.58
C GLU A 234 32.88 36.04 -0.26
N THR A 235 33.08 37.35 -0.26
CA THR A 235 33.46 38.11 0.93
C THR A 235 32.37 38.02 2.00
N ILE A 236 31.11 38.24 1.64
CA ILE A 236 29.97 38.10 2.57
C ILE A 236 29.82 36.65 3.05
N ARG A 237 29.97 35.66 2.16
CA ARG A 237 29.89 34.24 2.56
C ARG A 237 31.01 33.85 3.52
N LEU A 238 32.23 34.34 3.29
CA LEU A 238 33.35 34.13 4.21
C LEU A 238 33.09 34.82 5.55
N LEU A 239 32.58 36.06 5.53
CA LEU A 239 32.19 36.78 6.74
C LEU A 239 31.22 35.96 7.60
N ARG A 240 30.16 35.41 6.98
CA ARG A 240 29.16 34.57 7.68
C ARG A 240 29.78 33.35 8.36
N ARG A 241 30.88 32.81 7.83
CA ARG A 241 31.58 31.64 8.39
C ARG A 241 32.56 31.99 9.49
N VAL A 242 33.15 33.18 9.44
CA VAL A 242 34.16 33.64 10.41
C VAL A 242 33.50 34.35 11.60
N GLY A 243 32.35 35.01 11.39
CA GLY A 243 31.63 35.78 12.40
C GLY A 243 31.27 37.16 11.85
N ILE A 244 29.97 37.50 11.86
CA ILE A 244 29.48 38.75 11.24
C ILE A 244 29.95 39.98 12.01
N GLU A 245 29.81 40.00 13.34
CA GLU A 245 30.20 41.15 14.17
C GLU A 245 31.73 41.34 14.18
N GLU A 246 32.50 40.25 14.23
CA GLU A 246 33.96 40.28 14.35
C GLU A 246 34.69 40.78 13.10
N ALA A 247 34.08 40.62 11.92
CA ALA A 247 34.73 40.91 10.64
C ALA A 247 33.93 41.85 9.72
N ARG A 248 32.86 42.48 10.22
CA ARG A 248 32.02 43.45 9.49
C ARG A 248 32.84 44.54 8.82
N ASP A 249 33.79 45.13 9.54
CA ASP A 249 34.63 46.22 9.05
C ASP A 249 35.47 45.83 7.84
N ARG A 250 35.79 44.54 7.69
CA ARG A 250 36.51 44.04 6.50
C ARG A 250 35.65 44.15 5.25
N VAL A 251 34.36 43.85 5.35
CA VAL A 251 33.41 43.99 4.22
C VAL A 251 33.11 45.46 3.94
N TYR A 252 32.93 46.25 5.00
CA TYR A 252 32.78 47.71 4.90
C TYR A 252 33.94 48.33 4.11
N ASN A 253 35.18 48.03 4.51
CA ASN A 253 36.38 48.52 3.85
C ASN A 253 36.50 48.01 2.40
N ILE A 254 36.13 46.75 2.12
CA ILE A 254 36.13 46.24 0.75
C ILE A 254 35.14 46.98 -0.14
N PHE A 255 33.94 47.29 0.35
CA PHE A 255 32.98 48.10 -0.41
C PHE A 255 33.47 49.54 -0.60
N MET A 256 34.10 50.12 0.43
CA MET A 256 34.71 51.43 0.37
C MET A 256 35.83 51.48 -0.69
N TYR A 257 36.74 50.50 -0.69
CA TYR A 257 37.82 50.40 -1.68
C TYR A 257 37.32 50.18 -3.11
N ARG A 258 36.12 49.61 -3.28
CA ARG A 258 35.46 49.46 -4.59
C ARG A 258 34.72 50.72 -5.04
N GLY A 259 34.59 51.73 -4.17
CA GLY A 259 33.93 53.00 -4.49
C GLY A 259 32.39 52.92 -4.50
N TYR A 260 31.78 52.02 -3.73
CA TYR A 260 30.33 52.02 -3.56
C TYR A 260 29.85 53.27 -2.79
N PRO A 261 28.62 53.77 -3.04
CA PRO A 261 28.08 54.92 -2.29
C PRO A 261 27.91 54.62 -0.79
N ASP A 262 28.17 55.60 0.07
CA ASP A 262 28.14 55.43 1.54
C ASP A 262 26.80 54.87 2.05
N TRP A 263 25.66 55.37 1.55
CA TRP A 263 24.33 54.87 1.93
C TRP A 263 24.17 53.36 1.65
N PHE A 264 24.78 52.85 0.57
CA PHE A 264 24.73 51.43 0.24
C PHE A 264 25.63 50.64 1.18
N ILE A 265 26.84 51.12 1.46
CA ILE A 265 27.78 50.47 2.37
C ILE A 265 27.18 50.37 3.77
N GLU A 266 26.63 51.48 4.28
CA GLU A 266 25.98 51.56 5.60
C GLU A 266 24.85 50.54 5.73
N ASN A 267 23.91 50.50 4.77
CA ASN A 267 22.78 49.58 4.81
C ASN A 267 23.17 48.11 4.51
N ALA A 268 24.10 47.88 3.58
CA ALA A 268 24.56 46.53 3.22
C ALA A 268 25.36 45.87 4.34
N THR A 269 25.99 46.66 5.20
CA THR A 269 26.80 46.20 6.34
C THR A 269 26.17 46.50 7.71
N ALA A 270 24.92 46.95 7.75
CA ALA A 270 24.22 47.28 8.97
C ALA A 270 24.05 46.05 9.88
N LEU A 271 24.22 46.25 11.18
CA LEU A 271 23.93 45.25 12.20
C LEU A 271 22.41 45.23 12.53
N PRO A 272 21.89 44.20 13.22
CA PRO A 272 20.46 44.04 13.45
C PRO A 272 19.84 45.15 14.31
N ASP A 273 20.61 45.86 15.11
CA ASP A 273 20.17 47.04 15.87
C ASP A 273 19.91 48.26 14.95
N GLN A 274 20.62 48.34 13.82
CA GLN A 274 20.57 49.46 12.88
C GLN A 274 19.53 49.27 11.77
N LEU A 275 19.42 48.07 11.20
CA LEU A 275 18.51 47.78 10.09
C LEU A 275 17.78 46.44 10.29
N LYS A 276 16.56 46.53 10.83
CA LYS A 276 15.73 45.38 11.19
C LYS A 276 14.24 45.56 10.90
N LEU A 277 13.56 44.43 10.83
CA LEU A 277 12.12 44.30 10.99
C LEU A 277 11.85 43.54 12.31
N GLU A 278 11.03 44.11 13.19
CA GLU A 278 10.56 43.42 14.40
C GLU A 278 9.23 42.74 14.12
N ILE A 279 9.16 41.44 14.39
CA ILE A 279 7.94 40.65 14.25
C ILE A 279 7.64 39.92 15.57
N THR A 280 6.37 39.66 15.84
CA THR A 280 5.96 38.83 16.97
C THR A 280 5.76 37.41 16.47
N ASP A 281 6.38 36.44 17.13
CA ASP A 281 6.19 35.03 16.80
C ASP A 281 4.91 34.44 17.43
N ARG A 282 4.61 33.19 17.07
CA ARG A 282 3.46 32.44 17.61
C ARG A 282 3.43 32.26 19.13
N PHE A 283 4.56 32.44 19.78
CA PHE A 283 4.72 32.35 21.24
C PHE A 283 4.70 33.74 21.88
N ASN A 284 4.21 34.76 21.16
CA ASN A 284 4.18 36.16 21.58
C ASN A 284 5.57 36.76 21.91
N THR A 285 6.63 36.16 21.37
CA THR A 285 8.01 36.65 21.56
C THR A 285 8.41 37.53 20.39
N LYS A 286 8.99 38.69 20.67
CA LYS A 286 9.54 39.57 19.63
C LYS A 286 10.79 38.94 19.02
N ARG A 287 10.82 38.78 17.70
CA ARG A 287 11.94 38.30 16.90
C ARG A 287 12.43 39.42 15.99
N ILE A 288 13.75 39.46 15.80
CA ILE A 288 14.43 40.45 14.97
C ILE A 288 14.79 39.79 13.65
N ILE A 289 14.37 40.39 12.55
CA ILE A 289 14.79 40.02 11.20
C ILE A 289 15.77 41.08 10.71
N PRO A 290 17.06 40.78 10.61
CA PRO A 290 18.03 41.71 10.03
C PRO A 290 17.80 41.82 8.51
N LEU A 291 17.84 43.02 7.96
CA LEU A 291 17.59 43.25 6.52
C LEU A 291 18.86 43.54 5.70
N SER A 292 20.03 43.63 6.34
CA SER A 292 21.28 43.88 5.64
C SER A 292 21.75 42.65 4.85
N LEU A 293 22.59 42.87 3.83
CA LEU A 293 23.11 41.81 2.95
C LEU A 293 24.04 40.82 3.69
N LEU A 294 24.47 41.15 4.91
CA LEU A 294 25.29 40.28 5.75
C LEU A 294 24.54 39.02 6.19
N TYR A 295 23.21 39.09 6.33
CA TYR A 295 22.38 38.00 6.82
C TYR A 295 21.65 37.30 5.68
N GLU A 296 21.44 35.99 5.84
CA GLU A 296 20.71 35.19 4.88
C GLU A 296 19.20 35.29 5.14
N GLN A 297 18.43 35.47 4.06
CA GLN A 297 16.97 35.50 4.13
C GLN A 297 16.41 34.13 3.73
N PRO A 298 15.25 33.71 4.28
CA PRO A 298 14.58 32.50 3.84
C PRO A 298 14.16 32.63 2.37
N SER A 299 14.00 31.49 1.70
CA SER A 299 13.32 31.48 0.39
C SER A 299 11.87 31.93 0.54
N ILE A 300 11.28 32.46 -0.53
CA ILE A 300 9.87 32.89 -0.52
C ILE A 300 8.93 31.74 -0.14
N SER A 301 9.21 30.52 -0.61
CA SER A 301 8.48 29.32 -0.21
C SER A 301 8.64 29.01 1.28
N ALA A 302 9.84 29.16 1.85
CA ALA A 302 10.03 28.99 3.28
C ALA A 302 9.26 30.04 4.09
N LEU A 303 9.24 31.29 3.61
CA LEU A 303 8.47 32.38 4.22
C LEU A 303 6.96 32.13 4.18
N ALA A 304 6.42 31.63 3.06
CA ALA A 304 5.03 31.21 2.95
C ALA A 304 4.71 30.04 3.91
N ASN A 305 5.62 29.07 4.06
CA ASN A 305 5.49 27.99 5.02
C ASN A 305 5.52 28.48 6.48
N PHE A 306 6.28 29.53 6.79
CA PHE A 306 6.25 30.16 8.10
C PHE A 306 4.86 30.72 8.41
N MET A 307 4.21 31.38 7.44
CA MET A 307 2.84 31.86 7.58
C MET A 307 1.84 30.70 7.77
N ILE A 308 1.93 29.63 6.97
CA ILE A 308 1.01 28.46 7.09
C ILE A 308 1.14 27.75 8.43
N ARG A 309 2.33 27.78 9.04
CA ARG A 309 2.59 27.16 10.35
C ARG A 309 2.39 28.14 11.50
N ASP A 310 1.72 29.25 11.25
CA ASP A 310 1.41 30.33 12.18
C ASP A 310 2.63 30.92 12.89
N MET A 311 3.81 30.93 12.26
CA MET A 311 5.04 31.46 12.88
C MET A 311 4.91 32.94 13.27
N PHE A 312 3.99 33.68 12.65
CA PHE A 312 3.69 35.09 12.91
C PHE A 312 2.43 35.29 13.78
N GLY A 313 1.89 34.23 14.38
CA GLY A 313 0.55 34.20 14.97
C GLY A 313 -0.53 33.84 13.95
N SER A 314 -1.81 34.01 14.32
CA SER A 314 -2.98 33.74 13.49
C SER A 314 -3.74 35.02 13.10
N GLY A 315 -4.60 34.92 12.09
CA GLY A 315 -5.49 36.00 11.65
C GLY A 315 -4.82 37.07 10.79
N LYS A 316 -5.60 38.13 10.50
CA LYS A 316 -5.23 39.20 9.56
C LYS A 316 -3.90 39.89 9.88
N LYS A 317 -3.59 40.10 11.17
CA LYS A 317 -2.33 40.75 11.60
C LYS A 317 -1.09 39.91 11.26
N ALA A 318 -1.19 38.59 11.38
CA ALA A 318 -0.11 37.68 11.01
C ALA A 318 0.14 37.72 9.49
N TYR A 319 -0.94 37.73 8.71
CA TYR A 319 -0.87 37.83 7.26
C TYR A 319 -0.26 39.17 6.78
N GLU A 320 -0.65 40.29 7.38
CA GLU A 320 -0.02 41.60 7.10
C GLU A 320 1.48 41.60 7.46
N THR A 321 1.88 40.87 8.50
CA THR A 321 3.29 40.74 8.92
C THR A 321 4.09 39.91 7.90
N PHE A 322 3.52 38.82 7.40
CA PHE A 322 4.07 38.06 6.29
C PHE A 322 4.26 38.93 5.05
N GLN A 323 3.24 39.70 4.65
CA GLN A 323 3.32 40.60 3.50
C GLN A 323 4.41 41.66 3.68
N LYS A 324 4.55 42.25 4.87
CA LYS A 324 5.62 43.21 5.17
C LYS A 324 7.01 42.60 5.00
N TRP A 325 7.24 41.37 5.47
CA TRP A 325 8.54 40.71 5.28
C TRP A 325 8.75 40.37 3.79
N ALA A 326 7.74 39.82 3.11
CA ALA A 326 7.81 39.50 1.69
C ALA A 326 8.12 40.74 0.83
N GLU A 327 7.54 41.89 1.15
CA GLU A 327 7.81 43.18 0.50
C GLU A 327 9.28 43.60 0.65
N ARG A 328 9.89 43.38 1.83
CA ARG A 328 11.34 43.64 2.01
C ARG A 328 12.23 42.73 1.15
N LEU A 329 11.72 41.58 0.72
CA LEU A 329 12.39 40.68 -0.21
C LEU A 329 12.08 41.00 -1.69
N GLY A 330 11.31 42.06 -1.96
CA GLY A 330 10.99 42.53 -3.31
C GLY A 330 9.71 41.95 -3.91
N LEU A 331 8.87 41.26 -3.14
CA LEU A 331 7.58 40.79 -3.62
C LEU A 331 6.49 41.85 -3.47
N TYR A 332 5.68 42.01 -4.52
CA TYR A 332 4.42 42.73 -4.40
C TYR A 332 3.43 41.93 -3.52
N PRO A 333 2.61 42.58 -2.67
CA PRO A 333 1.70 41.89 -1.73
C PRO A 333 0.80 40.82 -2.37
N ASP A 334 0.26 41.06 -3.57
CA ASP A 334 -0.58 40.07 -4.27
C ASP A 334 0.23 38.85 -4.75
N VAL A 335 1.48 39.06 -5.16
CA VAL A 335 2.38 37.97 -5.57
C VAL A 335 2.75 37.13 -4.35
N ALA A 336 3.04 37.77 -3.20
CA ALA A 336 3.24 37.06 -1.94
C ALA A 336 2.01 36.22 -1.56
N THR A 337 0.81 36.71 -1.85
CA THR A 337 -0.45 36.00 -1.63
C THR A 337 -0.56 34.74 -2.50
N PHE A 338 -0.16 34.79 -3.77
CA PHE A 338 -0.11 33.59 -4.61
C PHE A 338 0.85 32.53 -4.05
N TYR A 339 2.03 32.95 -3.58
CA TYR A 339 2.94 32.03 -2.90
C TYR A 339 2.30 31.44 -1.64
N TYR A 340 1.59 32.23 -0.85
CA TYR A 340 0.87 31.72 0.33
C TYR A 340 -0.20 30.68 -0.06
N LEU A 341 -1.06 31.00 -1.03
CA LEU A 341 -2.14 30.12 -1.49
C LEU A 341 -1.62 28.80 -2.09
N LEU A 342 -0.50 28.85 -2.82
CA LEU A 342 0.10 27.68 -3.47
C LEU A 342 0.57 26.60 -2.48
N HIS A 343 0.88 26.97 -1.23
CA HIS A 343 1.42 26.05 -0.24
C HIS A 343 0.35 25.32 0.58
N PHE A 344 -0.94 25.64 0.39
CA PHE A 344 -2.03 24.86 0.99
C PHE A 344 -2.15 23.50 0.31
N ARG A 345 -2.40 22.47 1.12
CA ARG A 345 -2.52 21.09 0.64
C ARG A 345 -3.96 20.77 0.30
N TYR A 346 -4.18 20.16 -0.86
CA TYR A 346 -5.48 19.58 -1.21
C TYR A 346 -5.60 18.14 -0.67
N PRO A 347 -6.81 17.68 -0.25
CA PRO A 347 -7.01 16.30 0.16
C PRO A 347 -6.78 15.34 -1.02
N PRO A 348 -6.20 14.14 -0.86
CA PRO A 348 -5.95 13.26 -2.00
C PRO A 348 -7.26 12.82 -2.69
N PRO A 349 -7.23 12.48 -4.00
CA PRO A 349 -8.43 12.16 -4.78
C PRO A 349 -9.36 11.11 -4.15
N SER A 350 -8.79 10.06 -3.53
CA SER A 350 -9.56 9.02 -2.84
C SER A 350 -10.29 9.52 -1.58
N ARG A 351 -9.67 10.43 -0.81
CA ARG A 351 -10.31 11.05 0.35
C ARG A 351 -11.41 12.03 -0.08
N LEU A 352 -11.20 12.75 -1.18
CA LEU A 352 -12.26 13.56 -1.79
C LEU A 352 -13.41 12.69 -2.27
N TRP A 353 -13.16 11.55 -2.91
CA TRP A 353 -14.22 10.62 -3.29
C TRP A 353 -15.00 10.14 -2.07
N SER A 354 -14.33 9.71 -0.99
CA SER A 354 -15.00 9.36 0.26
C SER A 354 -15.87 10.50 0.81
N PHE A 355 -15.39 11.75 0.73
CA PHE A 355 -16.17 12.93 1.15
C PHE A 355 -17.40 13.13 0.25
N VAL A 356 -17.24 13.01 -1.06
CA VAL A 356 -18.33 13.11 -2.05
C VAL A 356 -19.40 12.07 -1.75
N VAL A 357 -19.04 10.79 -1.65
CA VAL A 357 -20.04 9.72 -1.44
C VAL A 357 -20.69 9.77 -0.07
N ARG A 358 -20.01 10.28 0.96
CA ARG A 358 -20.62 10.54 2.26
C ARG A 358 -21.58 11.72 2.20
N GLY A 359 -21.24 12.77 1.47
CA GLY A 359 -22.11 13.94 1.26
C GLY A 359 -23.38 13.61 0.49
N ILE A 360 -23.28 12.86 -0.63
CA ILE A 360 -24.48 12.42 -1.37
C ILE A 360 -25.34 11.47 -0.53
N SER A 361 -24.72 10.71 0.39
CA SER A 361 -25.40 9.82 1.32
C SER A 361 -25.79 10.50 2.62
N GLY A 362 -25.60 11.81 2.79
CA GLY A 362 -26.00 12.55 3.98
C GLY A 362 -25.33 12.09 5.29
N LEU A 363 -24.07 11.65 5.23
CA LEU A 363 -23.29 11.12 6.38
C LEU A 363 -22.12 12.03 6.78
N LEU A 364 -22.07 13.27 6.27
CA LEU A 364 -21.13 14.27 6.79
C LEU A 364 -21.64 14.74 8.16
N TRP A 365 -20.75 14.79 9.14
CA TRP A 365 -21.11 14.98 10.56
C TRP A 365 -20.43 16.16 11.26
N TYR A 366 -19.27 16.63 10.75
CA TYR A 366 -18.49 17.64 11.45
C TYR A 366 -19.15 19.02 11.32
N GLU A 367 -19.43 19.63 12.47
CA GLU A 367 -19.92 21.00 12.58
C GLU A 367 -18.94 21.80 13.46
N PRO A 368 -18.29 22.85 12.91
CA PRO A 368 -17.36 23.67 13.67
C PRO A 368 -18.08 24.54 14.70
N THR A 369 -17.40 24.85 15.80
CA THR A 369 -17.89 25.77 16.83
C THR A 369 -17.99 27.20 16.30
N ASP A 370 -18.75 28.07 16.97
CA ASP A 370 -18.88 29.47 16.56
C ASP A 370 -17.55 30.25 16.62
N GLU A 371 -16.67 29.87 17.54
CA GLU A 371 -15.30 30.40 17.63
C GLU A 371 -14.47 30.01 16.39
N GLU A 372 -14.50 28.73 16.00
CA GLU A 372 -13.83 28.24 14.78
C GLU A 372 -14.39 28.92 13.52
N LYS A 373 -15.72 29.07 13.42
CA LYS A 373 -16.38 29.78 12.30
C LYS A 373 -15.92 31.23 12.20
N THR A 374 -15.76 31.90 13.34
CA THR A 374 -15.29 33.30 13.39
C THR A 374 -13.82 33.40 12.98
N ALA A 375 -12.95 32.55 13.52
CA ALA A 375 -11.53 32.53 13.16
C ALA A 375 -11.31 32.26 11.66
N VAL A 376 -11.99 31.24 11.12
CA VAL A 376 -11.88 30.90 9.69
C VAL A 376 -12.45 32.00 8.79
N LYS A 377 -13.48 32.71 9.24
CA LYS A 377 -14.01 33.88 8.52
C LYS A 377 -12.98 35.01 8.45
N GLU A 378 -12.30 35.31 9.55
CA GLU A 378 -11.23 36.32 9.56
C GLU A 378 -10.07 35.95 8.62
N ASP A 379 -9.65 34.68 8.63
CA ASP A 379 -8.61 34.16 7.73
C ASP A 379 -9.04 34.23 6.26
N ALA A 380 -10.29 33.85 5.95
CA ALA A 380 -10.83 33.92 4.60
C ALA A 380 -10.91 35.36 4.09
N GLU A 381 -11.39 36.29 4.92
CA GLU A 381 -11.46 37.71 4.58
C GLU A 381 -10.07 38.33 4.38
N ALA A 382 -9.05 37.90 5.13
CA ALA A 382 -7.68 38.41 5.01
C ALA A 382 -7.07 38.18 3.62
N VAL A 383 -7.40 37.05 2.97
CA VAL A 383 -6.90 36.69 1.63
C VAL A 383 -7.93 36.87 0.50
N GLY A 384 -9.11 37.41 0.81
CA GLY A 384 -10.20 37.53 -0.16
C GLY A 384 -10.81 36.20 -0.62
N ALA A 385 -10.69 35.15 0.20
CA ALA A 385 -11.29 33.84 -0.05
C ALA A 385 -12.76 33.77 0.40
N LYS A 386 -13.45 32.70 -0.01
CA LYS A 386 -14.84 32.43 0.40
C LYS A 386 -14.86 31.78 1.77
N VAL A 387 -15.80 32.20 2.61
CA VAL A 387 -16.06 31.55 3.91
C VAL A 387 -16.56 30.12 3.67
N PRO A 388 -15.95 29.10 4.29
CA PRO A 388 -16.37 27.71 4.10
C PRO A 388 -17.70 27.44 4.82
N LEU A 389 -18.52 26.57 4.21
CA LEU A 389 -19.71 26.01 4.85
C LEU A 389 -19.32 24.81 5.72
N ALA A 390 -20.10 24.53 6.77
CA ALA A 390 -19.90 23.32 7.55
C ALA A 390 -20.17 22.07 6.67
N PRO A 391 -19.36 21.00 6.77
CA PRO A 391 -19.58 19.76 6.01
C PRO A 391 -21.02 19.22 6.06
N VAL A 392 -21.69 19.31 7.21
CA VAL A 392 -23.09 18.86 7.39
C VAL A 392 -24.05 19.56 6.44
N GLU A 393 -23.83 20.84 6.12
CA GLU A 393 -24.69 21.63 5.24
C GLU A 393 -24.60 21.21 3.76
N LEU A 394 -23.61 20.38 3.41
CA LEU A 394 -23.43 19.84 2.07
C LEU A 394 -24.17 18.51 1.86
N ASN A 395 -24.71 17.91 2.92
CA ASN A 395 -25.47 16.67 2.82
C ASN A 395 -26.59 16.78 1.79
N PHE A 396 -26.68 15.78 0.88
CA PHE A 396 -27.62 15.69 -0.23
C PHE A 396 -27.52 16.79 -1.32
N LYS A 397 -26.54 17.70 -1.26
CA LYS A 397 -26.25 18.68 -2.33
C LYS A 397 -25.39 18.06 -3.45
N ILE A 398 -25.92 17.02 -4.09
CA ILE A 398 -25.18 16.14 -5.02
C ILE A 398 -24.49 16.94 -6.13
N ARG A 399 -25.22 17.84 -6.81
CA ARG A 399 -24.68 18.62 -7.93
C ARG A 399 -23.55 19.56 -7.50
N ASP A 400 -23.72 20.24 -6.37
CA ASP A 400 -22.73 21.19 -5.85
C ASP A 400 -21.44 20.46 -5.44
N ILE A 401 -21.57 19.30 -4.79
CA ILE A 401 -20.45 18.46 -4.39
C ILE A 401 -19.67 17.96 -5.61
N PHE A 402 -20.33 17.42 -6.64
CA PHE A 402 -19.65 16.95 -7.86
C PHE A 402 -18.99 18.09 -8.65
N ALA A 403 -19.61 19.28 -8.68
CA ALA A 403 -19.02 20.46 -9.30
C ALA A 403 -17.74 20.90 -8.56
N ALA A 404 -17.77 20.93 -7.22
CA ALA A 404 -16.59 21.21 -6.41
C ALA A 404 -15.50 20.15 -6.61
N TYR A 405 -15.86 18.87 -6.62
CA TYR A 405 -14.91 17.77 -6.80
C TYR A 405 -14.10 17.89 -8.09
N ARG A 406 -14.77 18.19 -9.22
CA ARG A 406 -14.11 18.45 -10.51
C ARG A 406 -13.11 19.60 -10.44
N GLN A 407 -13.48 20.68 -9.75
CA GLN A 407 -12.64 21.86 -9.57
C GLN A 407 -11.40 21.56 -8.71
N TYR A 408 -11.56 20.78 -7.63
CA TYR A 408 -10.44 20.34 -6.80
C TYR A 408 -9.44 19.49 -7.58
N LEU A 409 -9.91 18.55 -8.40
CA LEU A 409 -9.01 17.76 -9.23
C LEU A 409 -8.21 18.64 -10.22
N LYS A 410 -8.80 19.71 -10.76
CA LYS A 410 -8.06 20.68 -11.58
C LYS A 410 -6.97 21.40 -10.79
N TRP A 411 -7.24 21.76 -9.53
CA TRP A 411 -6.25 22.40 -8.65
C TRP A 411 -5.14 21.45 -8.18
N MET A 412 -5.33 20.14 -8.31
CA MET A 412 -4.30 19.12 -8.11
C MET A 412 -3.55 18.78 -9.41
N ASP A 413 -3.55 19.69 -10.37
CA ASP A 413 -2.86 19.55 -11.65
C ASP A 413 -3.41 18.47 -12.60
N TYR A 414 -4.61 17.92 -12.35
CA TYR A 414 -5.26 17.03 -13.33
C TYR A 414 -5.93 17.84 -14.45
N ALA A 415 -5.41 17.69 -15.67
CA ALA A 415 -5.88 18.40 -16.85
C ALA A 415 -7.39 18.17 -17.08
N ASN A 416 -8.13 19.26 -17.30
CA ASN A 416 -9.56 19.25 -17.62
C ASN A 416 -9.82 19.30 -19.14
N PHE A 417 -8.78 19.06 -19.93
CA PHE A 417 -8.80 18.93 -21.39
C PHE A 417 -8.15 17.59 -21.76
N ALA A 418 -8.42 17.11 -22.97
CA ALA A 418 -7.82 15.87 -23.46
C ALA A 418 -6.47 16.14 -24.14
N TRP A 419 -5.48 15.30 -23.85
CA TRP A 419 -4.17 15.32 -24.54
C TRP A 419 -4.25 14.71 -25.95
N LEU A 420 -5.20 13.79 -26.16
CA LEU A 420 -5.42 13.06 -27.40
C LEU A 420 -6.79 13.41 -27.98
N GLU A 421 -6.85 13.56 -29.31
CA GLU A 421 -8.11 13.80 -30.02
C GLU A 421 -9.06 12.62 -29.83
N GLY A 422 -10.34 12.90 -29.54
CA GLY A 422 -11.36 11.88 -29.29
C GLY A 422 -11.21 11.10 -27.97
N PHE A 423 -10.31 11.52 -27.07
CA PHE A 423 -10.08 10.86 -25.78
C PHE A 423 -10.59 11.68 -24.59
N THR A 424 -10.54 11.08 -23.39
CA THR A 424 -10.95 11.69 -22.12
C THR A 424 -9.85 12.61 -21.53
N SER A 425 -10.17 13.35 -20.47
CA SER A 425 -9.23 14.20 -19.73
C SER A 425 -8.70 13.52 -18.46
N ASP A 426 -7.49 13.87 -18.01
CA ASP A 426 -6.89 13.31 -16.78
C ASP A 426 -7.83 13.48 -15.58
N ASN A 427 -8.51 14.62 -15.49
CA ASN A 427 -9.51 14.91 -14.46
C ASN A 427 -10.67 13.91 -14.46
N TRP A 428 -11.18 13.54 -15.64
CA TRP A 428 -12.26 12.55 -15.77
C TRP A 428 -11.76 11.12 -15.53
N ILE A 429 -10.54 10.79 -15.97
CA ILE A 429 -9.88 9.51 -15.63
C ILE A 429 -9.80 9.36 -14.12
N MET A 430 -9.36 10.40 -13.41
CA MET A 430 -9.25 10.37 -11.96
C MET A 430 -10.62 10.23 -11.27
N MET A 431 -11.67 10.91 -11.74
CA MET A 431 -13.01 10.75 -11.18
C MET A 431 -13.56 9.33 -11.36
N ASP A 432 -13.27 8.68 -12.48
CA ASP A 432 -13.74 7.33 -12.78
C ASP A 432 -12.93 6.26 -12.04
N SER A 433 -11.60 6.43 -11.96
CA SER A 433 -10.68 5.41 -11.43
C SER A 433 -10.59 5.32 -9.91
N VAL A 434 -10.98 6.39 -9.19
CA VAL A 434 -11.02 6.40 -7.71
C VAL A 434 -12.24 5.72 -7.09
N VAL A 435 -13.22 5.34 -7.91
CA VAL A 435 -14.45 4.71 -7.45
C VAL A 435 -14.21 3.24 -7.13
N ASP A 436 -14.74 2.76 -6.00
CA ASP A 436 -14.59 1.35 -5.65
C ASP A 436 -15.54 0.48 -6.49
N LEU A 437 -15.02 -0.65 -6.97
CA LEU A 437 -15.78 -1.70 -7.65
C LEU A 437 -16.01 -2.88 -6.69
N PRO A 438 -17.03 -3.73 -6.93
CA PRO A 438 -17.25 -4.93 -6.13
C PRO A 438 -15.99 -5.80 -6.05
N GLY A 439 -15.62 -6.20 -4.85
CA GLY A 439 -14.47 -7.06 -4.61
C GLY A 439 -14.76 -8.53 -4.92
N ARG A 440 -13.75 -9.39 -4.70
CA ARG A 440 -13.90 -10.85 -4.90
C ARG A 440 -15.00 -11.46 -4.04
N ILE A 441 -15.24 -10.90 -2.85
CA ILE A 441 -16.25 -11.38 -1.90
C ILE A 441 -17.65 -11.04 -2.42
N ASP A 442 -17.89 -9.79 -2.82
CA ASP A 442 -19.17 -9.36 -3.39
C ASP A 442 -19.53 -10.20 -4.63
N ILE A 443 -18.56 -10.38 -5.55
CA ILE A 443 -18.72 -11.20 -6.75
C ILE A 443 -19.04 -12.65 -6.41
N ARG A 444 -18.42 -13.20 -5.35
CA ARG A 444 -18.72 -14.56 -4.87
C ARG A 444 -20.16 -14.67 -4.35
N TRP A 445 -20.66 -13.67 -3.62
CA TRP A 445 -22.04 -13.67 -3.15
C TRP A 445 -23.05 -13.50 -4.29
N MET A 446 -22.74 -12.62 -5.24
CA MET A 446 -23.52 -12.48 -6.47
C MET A 446 -23.61 -13.80 -7.23
N THR A 447 -22.49 -14.54 -7.30
CA THR A 447 -22.46 -15.88 -7.92
C THR A 447 -23.30 -16.87 -7.10
N LYS A 448 -23.11 -16.95 -5.78
CA LYS A 448 -23.80 -17.93 -4.89
C LYS A 448 -25.33 -17.81 -4.94
N TRP A 449 -25.83 -16.61 -5.20
CA TRP A 449 -27.26 -16.30 -5.26
C TRP A 449 -27.80 -16.14 -6.69
N ALA A 450 -27.06 -16.62 -7.70
CA ALA A 450 -27.45 -16.59 -9.11
C ALA A 450 -27.82 -15.19 -9.61
N ILE A 451 -27.24 -14.15 -9.02
CA ILE A 451 -27.53 -12.75 -9.39
C ILE A 451 -27.02 -12.46 -10.81
N PHE A 452 -25.92 -13.06 -11.23
CA PHE A 452 -25.45 -12.95 -12.62
C PHE A 452 -26.41 -13.58 -13.62
N ASP A 453 -27.01 -14.74 -13.30
CA ASP A 453 -28.03 -15.38 -14.13
C ASP A 453 -29.29 -14.50 -14.19
N TYR A 454 -29.67 -13.90 -13.06
CA TYR A 454 -30.77 -12.93 -13.00
C TYR A 454 -30.49 -11.68 -13.87
N MET A 455 -29.28 -11.13 -13.80
CA MET A 455 -28.85 -10.02 -14.65
C MET A 455 -28.89 -10.40 -16.14
N ALA A 456 -28.41 -11.59 -16.50
CA ALA A 456 -28.50 -12.10 -17.87
C ALA A 456 -29.95 -12.20 -18.35
N GLY A 457 -30.88 -12.64 -17.49
CA GLY A 457 -32.32 -12.66 -17.76
C GLY A 457 -32.94 -11.27 -17.97
N LYS A 458 -32.27 -10.20 -17.54
CA LYS A 458 -32.63 -8.79 -17.80
C LYS A 458 -31.89 -8.19 -19.01
N ASN A 459 -31.28 -9.02 -19.86
CA ASN A 459 -30.46 -8.61 -21.00
C ASN A 459 -29.23 -7.77 -20.59
N ILE A 460 -28.61 -8.12 -19.46
CA ILE A 460 -27.34 -7.56 -19.02
C ILE A 460 -26.26 -8.63 -19.19
N GLY A 461 -25.43 -8.48 -20.22
CA GLY A 461 -24.33 -9.38 -20.57
C GLY A 461 -22.97 -8.69 -20.56
N LEU A 462 -21.98 -9.35 -21.17
CA LEU A 462 -20.58 -8.91 -21.21
C LEU A 462 -20.38 -7.54 -21.89
N GLU A 463 -21.15 -7.26 -22.95
CA GLU A 463 -21.02 -6.04 -23.76
C GLU A 463 -21.86 -4.86 -23.25
N ASN A 464 -22.61 -5.06 -22.15
CA ASN A 464 -23.42 -4.00 -21.56
C ASN A 464 -22.59 -3.17 -20.58
N PRO A 465 -22.62 -1.82 -20.67
CA PRO A 465 -21.91 -0.96 -19.72
C PRO A 465 -22.55 -1.01 -18.32
N ALA A 466 -21.78 -0.66 -17.29
CA ALA A 466 -22.27 -0.68 -15.90
C ALA A 466 -23.53 0.17 -15.67
N SER A 467 -23.79 1.19 -16.50
CA SER A 467 -25.04 1.97 -16.44
C SER A 467 -26.30 1.13 -16.69
N ASP A 468 -26.17 0.02 -17.43
CA ASP A 468 -27.27 -0.91 -17.67
C ASP A 468 -27.60 -1.77 -16.45
N PHE A 469 -26.73 -1.81 -15.43
CA PHE A 469 -26.96 -2.64 -14.24
C PHE A 469 -28.17 -2.15 -13.44
N ILE A 470 -28.55 -0.88 -13.58
CA ILE A 470 -29.79 -0.33 -13.00
C ILE A 470 -31.04 -1.02 -13.57
N LYS A 471 -30.99 -1.66 -14.75
CA LYS A 471 -32.14 -2.40 -15.34
C LYS A 471 -32.65 -3.53 -14.44
N VAL A 472 -31.86 -3.99 -13.47
CA VAL A 472 -32.29 -4.94 -12.43
C VAL A 472 -33.33 -4.35 -11.45
N VAL A 473 -33.40 -3.01 -11.38
CA VAL A 473 -34.32 -2.26 -10.53
C VAL A 473 -35.62 -2.02 -11.30
N GLU A 474 -36.69 -2.65 -10.82
CA GLU A 474 -38.03 -2.62 -11.36
C GLU A 474 -38.91 -1.62 -10.60
N GLY A 475 -39.99 -1.17 -11.25
CA GLY A 475 -40.91 -0.19 -10.67
C GLY A 475 -41.94 -0.77 -9.69
N GLN A 476 -42.12 -2.10 -9.65
CA GLN A 476 -43.13 -2.76 -8.83
C GLN A 476 -42.57 -3.99 -8.11
N PRO A 477 -43.05 -4.29 -6.89
CA PRO A 477 -42.67 -5.51 -6.19
C PRO A 477 -43.35 -6.74 -6.79
N ALA A 478 -42.60 -7.82 -7.00
CA ALA A 478 -43.15 -9.08 -7.52
C ALA A 478 -43.84 -9.92 -6.42
N ASN A 479 -43.34 -9.84 -5.18
CA ASN A 479 -43.87 -10.60 -4.05
C ASN A 479 -43.82 -9.79 -2.76
N THR A 480 -44.97 -9.33 -2.28
CA THR A 480 -45.07 -8.53 -1.06
C THR A 480 -44.93 -9.33 0.23
N ALA A 481 -45.16 -10.65 0.18
CA ALA A 481 -45.03 -11.52 1.36
C ALA A 481 -43.57 -11.79 1.75
N VAL A 482 -42.65 -11.75 0.77
CA VAL A 482 -41.22 -11.93 0.98
C VAL A 482 -40.51 -10.67 0.51
N MET A 483 -40.74 -9.58 1.24
CA MET A 483 -40.17 -8.26 0.96
C MET A 483 -39.22 -7.81 2.08
N MET A 484 -38.11 -7.19 1.70
CA MET A 484 -37.22 -6.48 2.64
C MET A 484 -36.85 -5.10 2.12
N ASP A 485 -36.76 -4.12 3.03
CA ASP A 485 -36.33 -2.77 2.69
C ASP A 485 -34.81 -2.62 2.90
N LEU A 486 -34.10 -2.43 1.79
CA LEU A 486 -32.65 -2.23 1.72
C LEU A 486 -32.28 -0.80 1.33
N THR A 487 -33.22 0.15 1.30
CA THR A 487 -32.93 1.55 0.93
C THR A 487 -31.84 2.17 1.80
N MET A 488 -31.91 1.95 3.12
CA MET A 488 -30.87 2.40 4.06
C MET A 488 -29.55 1.64 3.91
N ALA A 489 -29.59 0.33 3.63
CA ALA A 489 -28.39 -0.44 3.35
C ALA A 489 -27.68 0.08 2.09
N CYS A 490 -28.42 0.35 1.02
CA CYS A 490 -27.91 0.96 -0.21
C CYS A 490 -27.26 2.32 0.07
N ARG A 491 -27.89 3.15 0.91
CA ARG A 491 -27.34 4.45 1.32
C ARG A 491 -26.00 4.33 2.06
N LEU A 492 -25.89 3.37 2.98
CA LEU A 492 -24.66 3.15 3.74
C LEU A 492 -23.56 2.53 2.86
N ILE A 493 -23.92 1.59 1.98
CA ILE A 493 -22.99 0.98 1.01
C ILE A 493 -22.47 2.04 0.02
N GLN A 494 -23.32 2.94 -0.48
CA GLN A 494 -22.87 4.05 -1.33
C GLN A 494 -21.79 4.90 -0.63
N ALA A 495 -21.95 5.14 0.68
CA ALA A 495 -21.03 5.96 1.46
C ALA A 495 -19.66 5.31 1.73
N THR A 496 -19.48 4.01 1.45
CA THR A 496 -18.18 3.34 1.56
C THR A 496 -17.24 3.73 0.42
N GLY A 497 -17.78 4.16 -0.73
CA GLY A 497 -17.01 4.44 -1.94
C GLY A 497 -17.47 3.67 -3.17
N LEU A 498 -18.40 2.72 -3.01
CA LEU A 498 -18.86 1.85 -4.09
C LEU A 498 -19.50 2.63 -5.24
N HIS A 499 -19.21 2.18 -6.45
CA HIS A 499 -19.80 2.72 -7.67
C HIS A 499 -21.35 2.67 -7.64
N PRO A 500 -22.05 3.80 -7.89
CA PRO A 500 -23.51 3.89 -7.70
C PRO A 500 -24.35 2.83 -8.40
N TYR A 501 -23.95 2.41 -9.61
CA TYR A 501 -24.66 1.39 -10.39
C TYR A 501 -24.57 -0.03 -9.82
N TYR A 502 -23.60 -0.31 -8.94
CA TYR A 502 -23.46 -1.61 -8.29
C TYR A 502 -24.16 -1.69 -6.94
N VAL A 503 -24.49 -0.54 -6.33
CA VAL A 503 -25.06 -0.44 -4.98
C VAL A 503 -26.30 -1.33 -4.80
N PRO A 504 -27.33 -1.30 -5.68
CA PRO A 504 -28.51 -2.14 -5.49
C PRO A 504 -28.18 -3.64 -5.49
N VAL A 505 -27.31 -4.06 -6.40
CA VAL A 505 -26.99 -5.47 -6.61
C VAL A 505 -26.13 -6.01 -5.45
N VAL A 506 -25.13 -5.23 -5.01
CA VAL A 506 -24.28 -5.59 -3.87
C VAL A 506 -25.09 -5.59 -2.57
N ALA A 507 -25.98 -4.62 -2.36
CA ALA A 507 -26.85 -4.60 -1.18
C ALA A 507 -27.73 -5.86 -1.09
N VAL A 508 -28.31 -6.29 -2.22
CA VAL A 508 -29.07 -7.54 -2.29
C VAL A 508 -28.19 -8.75 -2.02
N ALA A 509 -27.00 -8.83 -2.64
CA ALA A 509 -26.08 -9.94 -2.47
C ALA A 509 -25.62 -10.13 -1.01
N GLU A 510 -25.20 -9.04 -0.37
CA GLU A 510 -24.77 -9.02 1.04
C GLU A 510 -25.91 -9.44 1.97
N THR A 511 -27.11 -8.90 1.76
CA THR A 511 -28.24 -9.26 2.63
C THR A 511 -28.71 -10.68 2.41
N MET A 512 -28.71 -11.17 1.17
CA MET A 512 -29.01 -12.56 0.87
C MET A 512 -28.02 -13.51 1.53
N ASN A 513 -26.73 -13.15 1.63
CA ASN A 513 -25.76 -14.00 2.30
C ASN A 513 -26.06 -14.21 3.79
N ALA A 514 -26.74 -13.28 4.46
CA ALA A 514 -27.24 -13.49 5.82
C ALA A 514 -28.28 -14.63 5.92
N LEU A 515 -28.92 -15.01 4.81
CA LEU A 515 -29.95 -16.06 4.73
C LEU A 515 -29.40 -17.41 4.24
N ALA A 516 -28.08 -17.60 4.24
CA ALA A 516 -27.44 -18.80 3.70
C ALA A 516 -27.74 -20.06 4.52
N ASP A 517 -27.91 -19.93 5.83
CA ASP A 517 -28.13 -21.05 6.75
C ASP A 517 -29.56 -21.56 6.64
N GLU A 518 -30.54 -20.67 6.51
CA GLU A 518 -31.96 -21.00 6.29
C GLU A 518 -32.14 -21.74 4.96
N ARG A 519 -31.42 -21.31 3.90
CA ARG A 519 -31.39 -22.04 2.62
C ARG A 519 -30.85 -23.45 2.79
N THR A 520 -29.85 -23.64 3.66
CA THR A 520 -29.23 -24.94 3.95
C THR A 520 -30.17 -25.87 4.71
N LEU A 521 -30.97 -25.33 5.64
CA LEU A 521 -32.03 -26.07 6.33
C LEU A 521 -33.15 -26.47 5.35
N LEU A 522 -33.64 -25.53 4.54
CA LEU A 522 -34.68 -25.79 3.54
C LEU A 522 -34.24 -26.85 2.52
N ARG A 523 -32.98 -26.77 2.06
CA ARG A 523 -32.36 -27.80 1.22
C ARG A 523 -32.54 -29.19 1.82
N THR A 524 -32.22 -29.36 3.09
CA THR A 524 -32.29 -30.67 3.77
C THR A 524 -33.73 -31.20 3.77
N GLY A 525 -34.71 -30.36 4.08
CA GLY A 525 -36.13 -30.73 4.00
C GLY A 525 -36.58 -31.14 2.59
N LEU A 526 -36.15 -30.42 1.55
CA LEU A 526 -36.47 -30.78 0.16
C LEU A 526 -35.84 -32.13 -0.24
N LEU A 527 -34.58 -32.37 0.12
CA LEU A 527 -33.92 -33.65 -0.15
C LEU A 527 -34.59 -34.79 0.62
N ASP A 528 -35.11 -34.55 1.82
CA ASP A 528 -35.84 -35.54 2.61
C ASP A 528 -37.18 -35.93 1.98
N VAL A 529 -37.97 -34.95 1.55
CA VAL A 529 -39.25 -35.20 0.87
C VAL A 529 -39.03 -36.00 -0.42
N TYR A 530 -37.94 -35.72 -1.16
CA TYR A 530 -37.52 -36.60 -2.25
C TYR A 530 -37.08 -37.96 -1.71
N ARG A 531 -36.17 -38.05 -0.75
CA ARG A 531 -35.68 -39.31 -0.19
C ARG A 531 -36.83 -40.26 0.17
N TYR A 532 -37.88 -39.76 0.82
CA TYR A 532 -39.06 -40.55 1.23
C TYR A 532 -40.09 -40.85 0.13
N GLY A 533 -39.84 -40.44 -1.11
CA GLY A 533 -40.69 -40.77 -2.26
C GLY A 533 -41.93 -39.89 -2.39
N MET A 534 -42.00 -38.79 -1.63
CA MET A 534 -43.12 -37.84 -1.68
C MET A 534 -43.01 -36.85 -2.85
N MET A 535 -41.88 -36.83 -3.56
CA MET A 535 -41.71 -36.03 -4.79
C MET A 535 -40.85 -36.73 -5.85
N SER A 536 -41.06 -36.33 -7.10
CA SER A 536 -40.24 -36.73 -8.25
C SER A 536 -38.98 -35.86 -8.38
N PHE A 537 -38.02 -36.35 -9.18
CA PHE A 537 -36.82 -35.60 -9.53
C PHE A 537 -37.15 -34.28 -10.25
N GLU A 538 -38.05 -34.30 -11.23
CA GLU A 538 -38.43 -33.09 -11.97
C GLU A 538 -39.06 -32.03 -11.07
N THR A 539 -39.84 -32.47 -10.07
CA THR A 539 -40.43 -31.58 -9.08
C THR A 539 -39.35 -30.96 -8.18
N LEU A 540 -38.37 -31.76 -7.74
CA LEU A 540 -37.25 -31.29 -6.93
C LEU A 540 -36.42 -30.24 -7.68
N ASP A 541 -36.04 -30.51 -8.93
CA ASP A 541 -35.23 -29.59 -9.76
C ASP A 541 -35.98 -28.28 -10.01
N LYS A 542 -37.27 -28.35 -10.35
CA LYS A 542 -38.14 -27.16 -10.55
C LYS A 542 -38.23 -26.30 -9.29
N LEU A 543 -38.41 -26.92 -8.12
CA LEU A 543 -38.48 -26.20 -6.84
C LEU A 543 -37.12 -25.56 -6.51
N MET A 544 -36.01 -26.27 -6.69
CA MET A 544 -34.68 -25.70 -6.42
C MET A 544 -34.27 -24.62 -7.43
N ALA A 545 -34.81 -24.65 -8.65
CA ALA A 545 -34.60 -23.62 -9.67
C ALA A 545 -35.21 -22.26 -9.30
N SER A 546 -36.30 -22.26 -8.52
CA SER A 546 -36.98 -21.06 -8.07
C SER A 546 -37.83 -21.39 -6.85
N LEU A 547 -37.25 -21.26 -5.66
CA LEU A 547 -37.92 -21.53 -4.39
C LEU A 547 -39.01 -20.49 -4.12
N VAL A 548 -38.64 -19.22 -4.25
CA VAL A 548 -39.50 -18.07 -4.05
C VAL A 548 -38.87 -16.85 -4.74
N VAL A 549 -39.69 -15.91 -5.21
CA VAL A 549 -39.19 -14.60 -5.62
C VAL A 549 -39.13 -13.70 -4.39
N ALA A 550 -37.92 -13.35 -3.97
CA ALA A 550 -37.68 -12.40 -2.89
C ALA A 550 -37.59 -10.98 -3.47
N THR A 551 -38.35 -10.06 -2.90
CA THR A 551 -38.42 -8.67 -3.34
C THR A 551 -37.60 -7.78 -2.41
N PHE A 552 -36.67 -7.01 -2.95
CA PHE A 552 -35.87 -6.07 -2.18
C PHE A 552 -36.18 -4.66 -2.62
N LYS A 553 -36.71 -3.82 -1.71
CA LYS A 553 -36.82 -2.39 -1.96
C LYS A 553 -35.42 -1.78 -1.85
N VAL A 554 -34.92 -1.21 -2.94
CA VAL A 554 -33.55 -0.70 -3.06
C VAL A 554 -33.55 0.78 -3.40
N ALA A 555 -32.42 1.44 -3.15
CA ALA A 555 -32.20 2.82 -3.56
C ALA A 555 -30.87 2.96 -4.30
N TYR A 556 -30.79 3.89 -5.25
CA TYR A 556 -29.54 4.25 -5.92
C TYR A 556 -29.49 5.73 -6.25
N VAL A 557 -28.29 6.26 -6.46
CA VAL A 557 -28.10 7.65 -6.92
C VAL A 557 -28.13 7.68 -8.44
N ASP A 558 -29.11 8.39 -9.00
CA ASP A 558 -29.09 8.74 -10.41
C ASP A 558 -28.13 9.91 -10.63
N ILE A 559 -26.96 9.61 -11.21
CA ILE A 559 -25.89 10.59 -11.44
C ILE A 559 -26.34 11.69 -12.41
N LYS A 560 -27.24 11.39 -13.37
CA LYS A 560 -27.70 12.37 -14.37
C LYS A 560 -28.66 13.37 -13.76
N GLU A 561 -29.61 12.90 -12.97
CA GLU A 561 -30.57 13.78 -12.30
C GLU A 561 -29.99 14.42 -11.03
N GLY A 562 -29.01 13.75 -10.40
CA GLY A 562 -28.41 14.15 -9.13
C GLY A 562 -29.35 13.93 -7.95
N LYS A 563 -30.11 12.82 -7.94
CA LYS A 563 -31.10 12.50 -6.90
C LYS A 563 -31.09 11.02 -6.56
N TRP A 564 -31.49 10.70 -5.34
CA TRP A 564 -31.79 9.32 -4.94
C TRP A 564 -33.10 8.87 -5.58
N LYS A 565 -33.11 7.65 -6.14
CA LYS A 565 -34.29 6.97 -6.66
C LYS A 565 -34.46 5.65 -5.92
N GLU A 566 -35.72 5.27 -5.71
CA GLU A 566 -36.10 4.00 -5.11
C GLU A 566 -36.71 3.08 -6.19
N GLY A 567 -36.62 1.78 -5.96
CA GLY A 567 -37.26 0.76 -6.78
C GLY A 567 -37.13 -0.62 -6.15
N TYR A 568 -37.33 -1.68 -6.94
CA TYR A 568 -37.40 -3.05 -6.44
C TYR A 568 -36.50 -4.00 -7.23
N VAL A 569 -35.74 -4.85 -6.54
CA VAL A 569 -35.06 -5.99 -7.17
C VAL A 569 -35.85 -7.24 -6.84
N ASN A 570 -36.41 -7.88 -7.86
CA ASN A 570 -37.26 -9.06 -7.74
C ASN A 570 -36.44 -10.33 -8.04
N LEU A 571 -35.66 -10.81 -7.06
CA LEU A 571 -34.71 -11.89 -7.26
C LEU A 571 -35.34 -13.28 -7.01
N PRO A 572 -35.35 -14.19 -8.00
CA PRO A 572 -35.73 -15.58 -7.77
C PRO A 572 -34.65 -16.29 -6.93
N VAL A 573 -35.01 -16.67 -5.70
CA VAL A 573 -34.12 -17.41 -4.81
C VAL A 573 -34.00 -18.83 -5.35
N SER A 574 -32.78 -19.20 -5.74
CA SER A 574 -32.50 -20.48 -6.41
C SER A 574 -31.16 -21.06 -5.96
N PHE A 575 -31.01 -22.36 -6.17
CA PHE A 575 -29.71 -23.04 -6.10
C PHE A 575 -29.04 -23.00 -7.48
N LEU A 576 -27.71 -22.92 -7.49
CA LEU A 576 -26.97 -22.85 -8.74
C LEU A 576 -27.21 -24.11 -9.58
N PRO A 577 -27.20 -24.03 -10.93
CA PRO A 577 -27.45 -25.19 -11.78
C PRO A 577 -26.59 -26.42 -11.44
N ALA A 578 -25.28 -26.21 -11.22
CA ALA A 578 -24.37 -27.28 -10.82
C ALA A 578 -24.63 -27.78 -9.39
N GLU A 579 -24.94 -26.86 -8.46
CA GLU A 579 -25.29 -27.20 -7.07
C GLU A 579 -26.52 -28.10 -7.02
N ARG A 580 -27.57 -27.77 -7.79
CA ARG A 580 -28.79 -28.58 -7.92
C ARG A 580 -28.48 -30.01 -8.34
N LYS A 581 -27.69 -30.20 -9.41
CA LYS A 581 -27.37 -31.55 -9.93
C LYS A 581 -26.59 -32.40 -8.92
N LEU A 582 -25.71 -31.79 -8.14
CA LEU A 582 -24.99 -32.50 -7.07
C LEU A 582 -25.89 -32.88 -5.90
N LEU A 583 -26.80 -32.00 -5.50
CA LEU A 583 -27.75 -32.26 -4.42
C LEU A 583 -28.79 -33.32 -4.82
N GLU A 584 -29.25 -33.29 -6.06
CA GLU A 584 -30.14 -34.30 -6.64
C GLU A 584 -29.47 -35.68 -6.66
N LEU A 585 -28.21 -35.76 -7.10
CA LEU A 585 -27.45 -37.01 -7.09
C LEU A 585 -27.29 -37.54 -5.66
N ARG A 586 -26.98 -36.67 -4.70
CA ARG A 586 -26.91 -37.04 -3.29
C ARG A 586 -28.24 -37.61 -2.81
N ALA A 587 -29.36 -36.95 -3.08
CA ALA A 587 -30.67 -37.41 -2.63
C ALA A 587 -31.07 -38.75 -3.27
N LEU A 588 -30.66 -38.99 -4.53
CA LEU A 588 -30.81 -40.30 -5.18
C LEU A 588 -30.01 -41.38 -4.44
N ILE A 589 -28.75 -41.12 -4.11
CA ILE A 589 -27.91 -42.04 -3.33
C ILE A 589 -28.54 -42.31 -1.96
N ASP A 590 -28.94 -41.27 -1.23
CA ASP A 590 -29.55 -41.40 0.10
C ASP A 590 -30.85 -42.22 0.06
N ARG A 591 -31.65 -42.08 -1.01
CA ARG A 591 -32.87 -42.89 -1.23
C ARG A 591 -32.54 -44.38 -1.36
N VAL A 592 -31.53 -44.72 -2.18
CA VAL A 592 -31.14 -46.12 -2.41
C VAL A 592 -30.45 -46.71 -1.18
N VAL A 593 -29.57 -45.95 -0.52
CA VAL A 593 -28.89 -46.36 0.72
C VAL A 593 -29.89 -46.63 1.84
N ARG A 594 -30.97 -45.84 1.95
CA ARG A 594 -32.02 -46.12 2.95
C ARG A 594 -32.64 -47.49 2.75
N ILE A 595 -33.10 -47.79 1.53
CA ILE A 595 -33.73 -49.09 1.21
C ILE A 595 -32.74 -50.23 1.49
N TYR A 596 -31.49 -50.07 1.05
CA TYR A 596 -30.44 -51.05 1.33
C TYR A 596 -30.24 -51.29 2.82
N ARG A 597 -30.15 -50.22 3.62
CA ARG A 597 -29.94 -50.30 5.08
C ARG A 597 -31.12 -50.94 5.80
N GLU A 598 -32.35 -50.58 5.46
CA GLU A 598 -33.56 -51.15 6.06
C GLU A 598 -33.62 -52.65 5.81
N ILE A 599 -33.41 -53.09 4.56
CA ILE A 599 -33.41 -54.52 4.23
C ILE A 599 -32.22 -55.25 4.86
N LEU A 600 -31.01 -54.67 4.86
CA LEU A 600 -29.85 -55.27 5.51
C LEU A 600 -30.10 -55.49 7.01
N THR A 601 -30.73 -54.52 7.69
CA THR A 601 -31.07 -54.62 9.12
C THR A 601 -32.06 -55.76 9.39
N GLU A 602 -33.05 -55.95 8.51
CA GLU A 602 -33.98 -57.09 8.58
C GLU A 602 -33.28 -58.43 8.31
N MET A 603 -32.40 -58.49 7.31
CA MET A 603 -31.63 -59.70 7.01
C MET A 603 -30.66 -60.07 8.14
N GLU A 604 -30.01 -59.09 8.77
CA GLU A 604 -29.21 -59.28 9.99
C GLU A 604 -30.04 -59.86 11.13
N SER A 605 -31.27 -59.36 11.32
CA SER A 605 -32.20 -59.89 12.33
C SER A 605 -32.58 -61.33 12.02
N GLY A 606 -32.92 -61.65 10.78
CA GLY A 606 -33.20 -63.02 10.34
C GLY A 606 -32.02 -63.97 10.55
N TYR A 607 -30.79 -63.52 10.27
CA TYR A 607 -29.57 -64.28 10.53
C TYR A 607 -29.35 -64.55 12.03
N ARG A 608 -29.51 -63.51 12.88
CA ARG A 608 -29.44 -63.64 14.35
C ARG A 608 -30.45 -64.65 14.89
N GLU A 609 -31.61 -64.75 14.25
CA GLU A 609 -32.71 -65.62 14.65
C GLU A 609 -32.65 -67.04 14.07
N TYR A 610 -31.59 -67.43 13.37
CA TYR A 610 -31.48 -68.71 12.65
C TYR A 610 -32.57 -68.92 11.57
N ILE A 611 -33.11 -67.84 11.02
CA ILE A 611 -34.06 -67.89 9.90
C ILE A 611 -33.32 -68.04 8.56
N PHE A 612 -32.18 -67.36 8.44
CA PHE A 612 -31.32 -67.40 7.24
C PHE A 612 -29.88 -67.79 7.60
N GLU A 613 -29.21 -68.44 6.66
CA GLU A 613 -27.76 -68.63 6.69
C GLU A 613 -27.02 -67.51 5.96
N GLY A 614 -25.72 -67.34 6.26
CA GLY A 614 -24.94 -66.21 5.76
C GLY A 614 -24.90 -66.10 4.23
N GLU A 615 -24.77 -67.23 3.53
CA GLU A 615 -24.79 -67.29 2.07
C GLU A 615 -26.14 -66.86 1.48
N GLU A 616 -27.25 -67.18 2.16
CA GLU A 616 -28.60 -66.79 1.74
C GLU A 616 -28.77 -65.27 1.86
N VAL A 617 -28.31 -64.67 2.95
CA VAL A 617 -28.33 -63.22 3.14
C VAL A 617 -27.56 -62.51 2.03
N ILE A 618 -26.35 -62.96 1.69
CA ILE A 618 -25.55 -62.37 0.61
C ILE A 618 -26.30 -62.43 -0.72
N LYS A 619 -26.91 -63.58 -1.05
CA LYS A 619 -27.69 -63.76 -2.27
C LYS A 619 -28.91 -62.83 -2.33
N TYR A 620 -29.62 -62.65 -1.21
CA TYR A 620 -30.73 -61.70 -1.12
C TYR A 620 -30.26 -60.26 -1.32
N MET A 621 -29.17 -59.87 -0.67
CA MET A 621 -28.61 -58.52 -0.80
C MET A 621 -28.07 -58.26 -2.21
N GLU A 622 -27.50 -59.25 -2.88
CA GLU A 622 -27.04 -59.13 -4.27
C GLU A 622 -28.22 -58.95 -5.24
N GLY A 623 -29.30 -59.71 -5.04
CA GLY A 623 -30.56 -59.53 -5.76
C GLY A 623 -31.17 -58.13 -5.56
N LEU A 624 -31.15 -57.62 -4.32
CA LEU A 624 -31.60 -56.27 -3.99
C LEU A 624 -30.77 -55.20 -4.73
N VAL A 625 -29.44 -55.28 -4.67
CA VAL A 625 -28.54 -54.36 -5.38
C VAL A 625 -28.80 -54.41 -6.89
N GLY A 626 -29.01 -55.60 -7.45
CA GLY A 626 -29.40 -55.77 -8.85
C GLY A 626 -30.70 -55.03 -9.22
N HIS A 627 -31.74 -55.14 -8.39
CA HIS A 627 -33.00 -54.43 -8.60
C HIS A 627 -32.85 -52.91 -8.48
N LEU A 628 -32.15 -52.44 -7.44
CA LEU A 628 -31.92 -51.01 -7.19
C LEU A 628 -31.06 -50.37 -8.30
N ASN A 629 -30.13 -51.12 -8.89
CA ASN A 629 -29.28 -50.66 -9.98
C ASN A 629 -30.06 -50.28 -11.25
N GLY A 630 -31.16 -50.97 -11.57
CA GLY A 630 -31.98 -50.62 -12.72
C GLY A 630 -32.47 -49.17 -12.65
N TYR A 631 -33.07 -48.83 -11.51
CA TYR A 631 -33.54 -47.48 -11.21
C TYR A 631 -32.39 -46.47 -11.06
N PHE A 632 -31.35 -46.81 -10.27
CA PHE A 632 -30.23 -45.90 -9.98
C PHE A 632 -29.45 -45.50 -11.24
N ARG A 633 -29.26 -46.43 -12.18
CA ARG A 633 -28.53 -46.20 -13.43
C ARG A 633 -29.25 -45.25 -14.38
N GLU A 634 -30.56 -45.41 -14.52
CA GLU A 634 -31.39 -44.54 -15.36
C GLU A 634 -31.45 -43.12 -14.80
N GLU A 635 -31.73 -42.99 -13.51
CA GLU A 635 -31.86 -41.68 -12.86
C GLU A 635 -30.51 -40.96 -12.76
N SER A 636 -29.41 -41.64 -12.39
CA SER A 636 -28.08 -41.00 -12.37
C SER A 636 -27.66 -40.47 -13.74
N LYS A 637 -27.97 -41.18 -14.82
CA LYS A 637 -27.72 -40.69 -16.19
C LYS A 637 -28.56 -39.45 -16.52
N ARG A 638 -29.80 -39.37 -16.05
CA ARG A 638 -30.66 -38.18 -16.22
C ARG A 638 -30.15 -36.97 -15.43
N ILE A 639 -29.65 -37.18 -14.21
CA ILE A 639 -29.19 -36.10 -13.32
C ILE A 639 -27.83 -35.54 -13.75
N VAL A 640 -26.82 -36.39 -13.90
CA VAL A 640 -25.42 -35.98 -14.12
C VAL A 640 -24.86 -36.38 -15.49
N GLY A 641 -25.69 -36.89 -16.39
CA GLY A 641 -25.26 -37.34 -17.73
C GLY A 641 -24.47 -38.65 -17.74
N LYS A 642 -24.18 -39.24 -16.57
CA LYS A 642 -23.39 -40.46 -16.40
C LYS A 642 -24.19 -41.53 -15.66
N ALA A 643 -24.31 -42.70 -16.29
CA ALA A 643 -24.89 -43.89 -15.68
C ALA A 643 -23.95 -44.46 -14.60
N LEU A 644 -24.37 -44.39 -13.34
CA LEU A 644 -23.65 -44.95 -12.19
C LEU A 644 -24.21 -46.33 -11.82
N GLU A 645 -23.37 -47.20 -11.29
CA GLU A 645 -23.72 -48.57 -10.88
C GLU A 645 -23.19 -48.85 -9.47
N LEU A 646 -24.00 -49.53 -8.67
CA LEU A 646 -23.67 -50.01 -7.33
C LEU A 646 -23.26 -51.49 -7.40
N LYS A 647 -22.34 -51.91 -6.54
CA LYS A 647 -21.96 -53.31 -6.38
C LYS A 647 -21.99 -53.68 -4.90
N LEU A 648 -22.44 -54.89 -4.60
CA LEU A 648 -22.39 -55.42 -3.24
C LEU A 648 -20.92 -55.71 -2.89
N ASP A 649 -20.46 -55.23 -1.75
CA ASP A 649 -19.23 -55.70 -1.13
C ASP A 649 -19.58 -56.90 -0.23
N ALA A 650 -19.50 -58.10 -0.80
CA ALA A 650 -19.79 -59.33 -0.07
C ALA A 650 -18.87 -59.53 1.14
N THR A 651 -17.60 -59.10 1.04
CA THR A 651 -16.60 -59.21 2.11
C THR A 651 -17.04 -58.44 3.35
N PHE A 652 -17.58 -57.24 3.16
CA PHE A 652 -18.08 -56.40 4.24
C PHE A 652 -19.30 -57.05 4.92
N VAL A 653 -20.28 -57.53 4.14
CA VAL A 653 -21.49 -58.16 4.68
C VAL A 653 -21.16 -59.46 5.42
N GLU A 654 -20.25 -60.28 4.89
CA GLU A 654 -19.76 -61.48 5.57
C GLU A 654 -19.10 -61.15 6.91
N GLY A 655 -18.24 -60.12 6.94
CA GLY A 655 -17.61 -59.65 8.17
C GLY A 655 -18.64 -59.21 9.21
N LEU A 656 -19.67 -58.49 8.78
CA LEU A 656 -20.78 -58.04 9.63
C LEU A 656 -21.59 -59.21 10.20
N LEU A 657 -21.94 -60.21 9.38
CA LEU A 657 -22.67 -61.39 9.84
C LEU A 657 -21.84 -62.26 10.80
N LYS A 658 -20.54 -62.43 10.53
CA LYS A 658 -19.61 -63.10 11.46
C LYS A 658 -19.55 -62.41 12.83
N ALA A 659 -19.57 -61.07 12.86
CA ALA A 659 -19.62 -60.33 14.13
C ALA A 659 -20.89 -60.63 14.95
N TRP A 660 -22.01 -60.95 14.29
CA TRP A 660 -23.27 -61.34 14.94
C TRP A 660 -23.38 -62.81 15.35
N GLU A 661 -22.47 -63.68 14.89
CA GLU A 661 -22.49 -65.12 15.16
C GLU A 661 -22.56 -65.48 16.66
N PRO A 662 -21.79 -64.84 17.57
CA PRO A 662 -21.88 -65.12 19.01
C PRO A 662 -23.24 -64.76 19.64
N ALA A 663 -24.02 -63.87 19.01
CA ALA A 663 -25.34 -63.48 19.49
C ALA A 663 -26.45 -64.48 19.11
N ARG A 664 -26.23 -65.35 18.10
CA ARG A 664 -27.27 -66.29 17.62
C ARG A 664 -27.78 -67.22 18.76
N PRO A 665 -26.93 -67.86 19.59
CA PRO A 665 -27.40 -68.69 20.71
C PRO A 665 -28.20 -67.91 21.76
N LEU A 666 -27.86 -66.63 21.99
CA LEU A 666 -28.56 -65.77 22.94
C LEU A 666 -30.00 -65.48 22.47
N TYR A 667 -30.20 -65.17 21.19
CA TYR A 667 -31.53 -64.96 20.62
C TYR A 667 -32.39 -66.22 20.67
N THR A 668 -31.78 -67.40 20.50
CA THR A 668 -32.48 -68.68 20.68
C THR A 668 -32.98 -68.87 22.11
N ILE A 669 -32.15 -68.58 23.12
CA ILE A 669 -32.55 -68.64 24.53
C ILE A 669 -33.66 -67.62 24.84
N ARG A 670 -33.59 -66.39 24.30
CA ARG A 670 -34.65 -65.37 24.45
C ARG A 670 -36.00 -65.85 23.91
N ARG A 671 -36.00 -66.52 22.76
CA ARG A 671 -37.21 -67.09 22.16
C ARG A 671 -37.77 -68.27 22.96
N ILE A 672 -36.91 -69.18 23.42
CA ILE A 672 -37.30 -70.27 24.35
C ILE A 672 -37.94 -69.69 25.61
N ARG A 673 -37.37 -68.65 26.22
CA ARG A 673 -37.95 -67.95 27.37
C ARG A 673 -39.34 -67.41 27.07
N SER A 674 -39.56 -66.79 25.91
CA SER A 674 -40.89 -66.29 25.51
C SER A 674 -41.94 -67.40 25.43
N TRP A 675 -41.57 -68.59 24.91
CA TRP A 675 -42.45 -69.75 24.86
C TRP A 675 -42.74 -70.30 26.25
N VAL A 676 -41.70 -70.42 27.07
CA VAL A 676 -41.81 -70.88 28.47
C VAL A 676 -42.75 -69.97 29.27
N TYR A 677 -42.60 -68.65 29.21
CA TYR A 677 -43.50 -67.72 29.91
C TYR A 677 -44.94 -67.83 29.42
N ARG A 678 -45.15 -67.98 28.10
CA ARG A 678 -46.49 -68.16 27.54
C ARG A 678 -47.12 -69.45 28.05
N VAL A 679 -46.43 -70.59 27.93
CA VAL A 679 -46.95 -71.90 28.36
C VAL A 679 -47.15 -71.94 29.87
N MET A 680 -46.26 -71.31 30.65
CA MET A 680 -46.42 -71.17 32.11
C MET A 680 -47.70 -70.40 32.47
N GLY A 681 -48.00 -69.32 31.76
CA GLY A 681 -49.29 -68.61 31.88
C GLY A 681 -50.49 -69.50 31.56
N TRP A 682 -50.40 -70.37 30.54
CA TRP A 682 -51.45 -71.35 30.23
C TRP A 682 -51.59 -72.43 31.32
N VAL A 683 -50.48 -72.92 31.90
CA VAL A 683 -50.50 -73.92 32.98
C VAL A 683 -51.16 -73.32 34.23
N ILE A 684 -50.81 -72.08 34.58
CA ILE A 684 -51.43 -71.31 35.66
C ILE A 684 -52.94 -71.12 35.39
N TYR A 685 -53.31 -70.74 34.17
CA TYR A 685 -54.70 -70.56 33.78
C TYR A 685 -55.48 -71.88 33.83
N ARG A 686 -54.95 -72.99 33.29
CA ARG A 686 -55.63 -74.30 33.31
C ARG A 686 -55.74 -74.90 34.70
N MET A 687 -54.78 -74.63 35.57
CA MET A 687 -54.87 -74.92 37.00
C MET A 687 -56.01 -74.12 37.65
N ALA A 688 -56.20 -72.84 37.27
CA ALA A 688 -57.29 -72.01 37.77
C ALA A 688 -58.70 -72.54 37.42
N TYR A 689 -58.87 -73.12 36.23
CA TYR A 689 -60.14 -73.78 35.84
C TYR A 689 -60.30 -75.21 36.40
N GLY A 690 -59.33 -75.71 37.18
CA GLY A 690 -59.38 -77.04 37.82
C GLY A 690 -58.94 -78.22 36.95
N TRP A 691 -58.27 -77.99 35.82
CA TRP A 691 -57.88 -79.05 34.86
C TRP A 691 -56.50 -79.65 35.13
N VAL A 692 -55.69 -79.04 36.00
CA VAL A 692 -54.28 -79.40 36.29
C VAL A 692 -54.06 -79.36 37.81
N THR A 693 -53.37 -80.36 38.37
CA THR A 693 -53.08 -80.42 39.82
C THR A 693 -51.82 -79.62 40.20
N GLU A 694 -51.67 -79.29 41.48
CA GLU A 694 -50.51 -78.54 41.99
C GLU A 694 -49.18 -79.27 41.75
N GLU A 695 -49.17 -80.59 41.88
CA GLU A 695 -47.99 -81.43 41.65
C GLU A 695 -47.57 -81.47 40.17
N ASP A 696 -48.54 -81.47 39.26
CA ASP A 696 -48.29 -81.44 37.82
C ASP A 696 -47.64 -80.12 37.38
N ALA A 697 -48.11 -79.00 37.92
CA ALA A 697 -47.57 -77.70 37.58
C ALA A 697 -46.16 -77.47 38.12
N LYS A 698 -45.84 -77.96 39.32
CA LYS A 698 -44.47 -77.94 39.87
C LYS A 698 -43.49 -78.74 39.02
N ARG A 699 -43.90 -79.91 38.49
CA ARG A 699 -43.10 -80.70 37.54
C ARG A 699 -42.83 -79.93 36.25
N VAL A 700 -43.86 -79.31 35.67
CA VAL A 700 -43.75 -78.54 34.42
C VAL A 700 -42.86 -77.30 34.60
N ALA A 701 -42.99 -76.58 35.72
CA ALA A 701 -42.16 -75.41 36.03
C ALA A 701 -40.66 -75.78 36.12
N LYS A 702 -40.33 -76.92 36.75
CA LYS A 702 -38.95 -77.40 36.88
C LYS A 702 -38.32 -77.70 35.51
N THR A 703 -39.06 -78.38 34.63
CA THR A 703 -38.62 -78.64 33.25
C THR A 703 -38.41 -77.33 32.46
N PHE A 704 -39.23 -76.31 32.70
CA PHE A 704 -39.11 -75.02 32.03
C PHE A 704 -37.92 -74.19 32.49
N VAL A 705 -37.60 -74.18 33.78
CA VAL A 705 -36.42 -73.48 34.34
C VAL A 705 -35.13 -74.01 33.71
N GLU A 706 -35.04 -75.33 33.54
CA GLU A 706 -33.87 -76.00 32.95
C GLU A 706 -33.70 -75.68 31.45
N ILE A 707 -34.78 -75.78 30.67
CA ILE A 707 -34.75 -75.52 29.22
C ILE A 707 -34.52 -74.03 28.92
N ALA A 708 -35.10 -73.11 29.71
CA ALA A 708 -34.97 -71.67 29.50
C ALA A 708 -33.69 -71.04 30.11
N LYS A 709 -32.85 -71.86 30.77
CA LYS A 709 -31.64 -71.42 31.48
C LYS A 709 -31.91 -70.21 32.37
N LEU A 710 -32.96 -70.29 33.20
CA LEU A 710 -33.32 -69.19 34.10
C LEU A 710 -32.31 -69.09 35.27
N PRO A 711 -31.93 -67.88 35.70
CA PRO A 711 -31.17 -67.69 36.94
C PRO A 711 -31.90 -68.25 38.16
N ALA A 712 -31.16 -68.67 39.19
CA ALA A 712 -31.71 -69.30 40.39
C ALA A 712 -32.81 -68.46 41.08
N GLN A 713 -32.65 -67.13 41.09
CA GLN A 713 -33.62 -66.20 41.69
C GLN A 713 -34.94 -66.14 40.90
N GLU A 714 -34.89 -66.21 39.56
CA GLU A 714 -36.09 -66.21 38.71
C GLU A 714 -36.86 -67.54 38.82
N ALA A 715 -36.15 -68.65 38.96
CA ALA A 715 -36.75 -69.97 39.17
C ALA A 715 -37.54 -70.04 40.50
N GLU A 716 -36.97 -69.49 41.58
CA GLU A 716 -37.61 -69.45 42.91
C GLU A 716 -38.88 -68.56 42.90
N ALA A 717 -38.85 -67.45 42.17
CA ALA A 717 -40.02 -66.57 42.02
C ALA A 717 -41.20 -67.26 41.32
N VAL A 718 -40.93 -68.09 40.29
CA VAL A 718 -41.95 -68.84 39.56
C VAL A 718 -42.67 -69.87 40.46
N GLU A 719 -41.94 -70.59 41.30
CA GLU A 719 -42.52 -71.57 42.24
C GLU A 719 -43.42 -70.91 43.30
N LYS A 720 -43.01 -69.72 43.79
CA LYS A 720 -43.82 -68.92 44.73
C LYS A 720 -45.11 -68.43 44.09
N ILE A 721 -45.06 -67.91 42.86
CA ILE A 721 -46.25 -67.41 42.13
C ILE A 721 -47.26 -68.54 41.88
N LEU A 722 -46.81 -69.74 41.50
CA LEU A 722 -47.67 -70.90 41.25
C LEU A 722 -48.46 -71.34 42.49
N THR A 723 -47.89 -71.19 43.69
CA THR A 723 -48.53 -71.60 44.95
C THR A 723 -49.64 -70.64 45.36
N GLU A 724 -49.42 -69.33 45.19
CA GLU A 724 -50.41 -68.30 45.55
C GLU A 724 -51.61 -68.26 44.59
N MET A 725 -51.42 -68.61 43.31
CA MET A 725 -52.50 -68.56 42.30
C MET A 725 -53.56 -69.66 42.45
N VAL A 726 -53.25 -70.78 43.12
CA VAL A 726 -54.20 -71.88 43.44
C VAL A 726 -55.39 -71.39 44.29
N GLY A 727 -55.16 -70.41 45.17
CA GLY A 727 -56.18 -69.91 46.11
C GLY A 727 -57.14 -68.85 45.55
N ILE A 728 -56.81 -68.25 44.41
CA ILE A 728 -57.53 -67.10 43.83
C ILE A 728 -58.57 -67.55 42.78
N ALA A 729 -58.24 -68.60 42.03
CA ALA A 729 -58.99 -69.06 40.86
C ALA A 729 -60.47 -69.45 41.11
N ARG A 730 -60.81 -69.97 42.28
CA ARG A 730 -62.21 -70.33 42.62
C ARG A 730 -63.15 -69.12 42.76
N ARG A 731 -62.64 -67.89 42.84
CA ARG A 731 -63.43 -66.67 43.09
C ARG A 731 -63.76 -65.83 41.85
N GLU A 732 -63.20 -66.13 40.67
CA GLU A 732 -63.24 -65.21 39.51
C GLU A 732 -64.41 -65.39 38.54
N VAL A 733 -65.03 -66.57 38.44
CA VAL A 733 -66.10 -66.84 37.45
C VAL A 733 -67.37 -65.99 37.69
N ALA A 734 -67.60 -65.46 38.89
CA ALA A 734 -68.75 -64.59 39.20
C ALA A 734 -68.50 -63.10 38.95
N ARG A 735 -67.27 -62.68 38.62
CA ARG A 735 -66.82 -61.28 38.63
C ARG A 735 -66.78 -60.60 37.25
N GLU A 736 -67.04 -61.31 36.15
CA GLU A 736 -66.79 -60.81 34.78
C GLU A 736 -67.71 -59.66 34.31
N TYR A 737 -68.92 -59.49 34.84
CA TYR A 737 -69.91 -58.52 34.31
C TYR A 737 -70.08 -57.21 35.11
N ILE A 738 -69.42 -57.08 36.26
CA ILE A 738 -69.45 -55.86 37.10
C ILE A 738 -68.14 -55.12 36.87
N PRO A 739 -68.08 -53.80 36.59
CA PRO A 739 -66.80 -53.10 36.37
C PRO A 739 -65.86 -53.26 37.57
N THR A 740 -64.55 -53.25 37.35
CA THR A 740 -63.61 -53.23 38.49
C THR A 740 -63.62 -51.85 39.15
N PRO A 741 -63.21 -51.71 40.43
CA PRO A 741 -63.08 -50.39 41.06
C PRO A 741 -62.17 -49.44 40.28
N LEU A 742 -61.14 -49.97 39.61
CA LEU A 742 -60.26 -49.23 38.70
C LEU A 742 -60.99 -48.76 37.44
N SER A 743 -61.77 -49.66 36.81
CA SER A 743 -62.61 -49.32 35.65
C SER A 743 -63.68 -48.28 36.02
N LEU A 744 -64.25 -48.36 37.23
CA LEU A 744 -65.22 -47.38 37.74
C LEU A 744 -64.55 -46.03 38.01
N ALA A 745 -63.31 -46.00 38.52
CA ALA A 745 -62.52 -44.77 38.69
C ALA A 745 -62.27 -44.06 37.36
N SER A 746 -61.89 -44.80 36.32
CA SER A 746 -61.72 -44.25 34.96
C SER A 746 -63.04 -43.75 34.37
N MET A 747 -64.15 -44.47 34.59
CA MET A 747 -65.47 -43.99 34.17
C MET A 747 -65.87 -42.70 34.90
N ALA A 748 -65.52 -42.55 36.19
CA ALA A 748 -65.85 -41.38 37.01
C ALA A 748 -65.10 -40.09 36.62
N GLU A 749 -64.07 -40.20 35.78
CA GLU A 749 -63.34 -39.09 35.18
C GLU A 749 -64.18 -38.36 34.13
N HIS A 750 -64.90 -39.12 33.29
CA HIS A 750 -65.71 -38.57 32.20
C HIS A 750 -67.22 -38.61 32.46
N VAL A 751 -67.69 -39.49 33.35
CA VAL A 751 -69.12 -39.69 33.68
C VAL A 751 -69.31 -39.62 35.21
N PRO A 752 -69.54 -38.43 35.79
CA PRO A 752 -69.62 -38.25 37.24
C PRO A 752 -70.71 -39.08 37.94
N GLU A 753 -71.79 -39.43 37.23
CA GLU A 753 -72.96 -40.15 37.74
C GLU A 753 -72.66 -41.59 38.15
N VAL A 754 -71.54 -42.17 37.68
CA VAL A 754 -71.15 -43.54 38.04
C VAL A 754 -70.67 -43.66 39.48
N ARG A 755 -70.33 -42.53 40.13
CA ARG A 755 -69.88 -42.47 41.53
C ARG A 755 -70.94 -42.95 42.52
N ARG A 756 -72.23 -42.92 42.14
CA ARG A 756 -73.32 -43.44 43.00
C ARG A 756 -73.29 -44.96 43.16
N PHE A 757 -72.65 -45.68 42.23
CA PHE A 757 -72.54 -47.14 42.23
C PHE A 757 -71.25 -47.64 42.88
N ILE A 758 -70.48 -46.78 43.55
CA ILE A 758 -69.20 -47.15 44.18
C ILE A 758 -69.40 -48.30 45.17
N ASP A 759 -70.38 -48.18 46.07
CA ASP A 759 -70.57 -49.16 47.14
C ASP A 759 -71.04 -50.51 46.58
N ASP A 760 -71.96 -50.48 45.60
CA ASP A 760 -72.46 -51.69 44.91
C ASP A 760 -71.33 -52.44 44.18
N VAL A 761 -70.43 -51.70 43.51
CA VAL A 761 -69.29 -52.30 42.78
C VAL A 761 -68.23 -52.84 43.74
N LEU A 762 -67.94 -52.14 44.84
CA LEU A 762 -66.98 -52.59 45.83
C LEU A 762 -67.49 -53.84 46.58
N GLU A 763 -68.78 -53.88 46.90
CA GLU A 763 -69.41 -55.04 47.52
C GLU A 763 -69.45 -56.24 46.58
N ALA A 764 -69.92 -56.06 45.34
CA ALA A 764 -70.04 -57.16 44.38
C ALA A 764 -68.68 -57.69 43.90
N ARG A 765 -67.60 -56.89 43.97
CA ARG A 765 -66.21 -57.36 43.76
C ARG A 765 -65.57 -57.96 45.02
N ASN A 766 -66.31 -58.08 46.14
CA ASN A 766 -65.82 -58.55 47.43
C ASN A 766 -64.58 -57.78 47.91
N VAL A 767 -64.58 -56.44 47.75
CA VAL A 767 -63.53 -55.60 48.34
C VAL A 767 -63.68 -55.66 49.87
N PRO A 768 -62.63 -56.04 50.62
CA PRO A 768 -62.69 -56.11 52.07
C PRO A 768 -63.14 -54.78 52.69
N GLU A 769 -63.94 -54.83 53.75
CA GLU A 769 -64.51 -53.64 54.44
C GLU A 769 -63.46 -52.55 54.69
N ASP A 770 -62.27 -52.94 55.17
CA ASP A 770 -61.16 -52.02 55.47
C ASP A 770 -60.64 -51.26 54.24
N TRP A 771 -60.77 -51.84 53.04
CA TRP A 771 -60.31 -51.26 51.78
C TRP A 771 -61.38 -50.41 51.09
N ARG A 772 -62.67 -50.58 51.43
CA ARG A 772 -63.78 -49.83 50.79
C ARG A 772 -63.65 -48.31 50.97
N PRO A 773 -63.28 -47.77 52.15
CA PRO A 773 -63.03 -46.34 52.32
C PRO A 773 -61.89 -45.81 51.44
N LEU A 774 -60.82 -46.58 51.26
CA LEU A 774 -59.67 -46.21 50.44
C LEU A 774 -60.05 -46.15 48.96
N TRP A 775 -60.80 -47.14 48.46
CA TRP A 775 -61.31 -47.14 47.09
C TRP A 775 -62.31 -46.02 46.83
N ARG A 776 -63.18 -45.72 47.81
CA ARG A 776 -64.10 -44.58 47.73
C ARG A 776 -63.34 -43.26 47.59
N ARG A 777 -62.29 -43.07 48.39
CA ARG A 777 -61.41 -41.89 48.31
C ARG A 777 -60.66 -41.83 46.97
N TYR A 778 -60.13 -42.95 46.49
CA TYR A 778 -59.42 -43.02 45.20
C TYR A 778 -60.32 -42.66 44.01
N ILE A 779 -61.52 -43.26 43.91
CA ILE A 779 -62.49 -43.01 42.83
C ILE A 779 -62.96 -41.54 42.83
N GLN A 780 -63.00 -40.90 44.01
CA GLN A 780 -63.37 -39.48 44.14
C GLN A 780 -62.24 -38.52 43.77
N ILE A 781 -60.98 -38.86 44.10
CA ILE A 781 -59.80 -38.01 43.86
C ILE A 781 -59.31 -38.11 42.42
N ARG A 782 -59.40 -39.30 41.80
CA ARG A 782 -58.85 -39.58 40.47
C ARG A 782 -59.17 -38.52 39.40
N PRO A 783 -60.41 -37.99 39.28
CA PRO A 783 -60.75 -36.97 38.28
C PRO A 783 -60.14 -35.58 38.52
N LEU A 784 -59.53 -35.35 39.69
CA LEU A 784 -58.93 -34.06 40.07
C LEU A 784 -57.40 -34.07 39.99
N ILE A 785 -56.76 -35.25 39.95
CA ILE A 785 -55.30 -35.40 40.07
C ILE A 785 -54.56 -34.74 38.91
N ASP A 786 -55.01 -34.91 37.67
CA ASP A 786 -54.36 -34.33 36.50
C ASP A 786 -54.28 -32.80 36.57
N GLU A 787 -55.30 -32.14 37.13
CA GLU A 787 -55.29 -30.68 37.30
C GLU A 787 -54.43 -30.25 38.49
N VAL A 788 -54.41 -31.06 39.56
CA VAL A 788 -53.50 -30.86 40.71
C VAL A 788 -52.03 -30.96 40.28
N GLU A 789 -51.66 -31.92 39.42
CA GLU A 789 -50.31 -32.08 38.88
C GLU A 789 -49.87 -30.90 37.99
N ARG A 790 -50.79 -30.37 37.17
CA ARG A 790 -50.53 -29.16 36.36
C ARG A 790 -50.27 -27.93 37.24
N VAL A 791 -51.05 -27.78 38.31
CA VAL A 791 -50.91 -26.68 39.28
C VAL A 791 -49.60 -26.83 40.08
N LEU A 792 -49.22 -28.05 40.46
CA LEU A 792 -47.91 -28.33 41.06
C LEU A 792 -46.75 -27.95 40.12
N SER A 793 -46.82 -28.37 38.85
CA SER A 793 -45.81 -28.05 37.84
C SER A 793 -45.68 -26.53 37.57
N ALA A 794 -46.75 -25.76 37.77
CA ALA A 794 -46.70 -24.31 37.69
C ALA A 794 -45.99 -23.71 38.92
N ALA A 795 -46.30 -24.19 40.13
CA ALA A 795 -45.66 -23.71 41.35
C ALA A 795 -44.16 -24.08 41.43
N GLU A 796 -43.77 -25.27 40.96
CA GLU A 796 -42.36 -25.66 40.85
C GLU A 796 -41.58 -24.70 39.94
N ARG A 797 -42.17 -24.28 38.81
CA ARG A 797 -41.54 -23.29 37.92
C ARG A 797 -41.39 -21.93 38.60
N LEU A 798 -42.42 -21.42 39.28
CA LEU A 798 -42.31 -20.17 40.02
C LEU A 798 -41.21 -20.23 41.09
N TYR A 799 -41.06 -21.37 41.76
CA TYR A 799 -40.01 -21.59 42.74
C TYR A 799 -38.63 -21.76 42.09
N GLU A 800 -38.50 -22.53 41.01
CA GLU A 800 -37.24 -22.69 40.27
C GLU A 800 -36.70 -21.33 39.79
N TYR A 801 -37.58 -20.46 39.28
CA TYR A 801 -37.25 -19.15 38.71
C TYR A 801 -37.15 -18.02 39.74
N PHE A 802 -37.05 -18.34 41.03
CA PHE A 802 -36.90 -17.37 42.12
C PHE A 802 -38.07 -16.39 42.30
N GLU A 803 -39.23 -16.65 41.67
CA GLU A 803 -40.40 -15.78 41.75
C GLU A 803 -41.16 -15.93 43.08
N ILE A 804 -41.04 -17.09 43.73
CA ILE A 804 -41.52 -17.34 45.10
C ILE A 804 -40.40 -17.88 46.00
N ASP A 805 -40.54 -17.67 47.31
CA ASP A 805 -39.60 -18.15 48.32
C ASP A 805 -39.95 -19.57 48.82
N GLU A 806 -39.01 -20.19 49.54
CA GLU A 806 -39.14 -21.56 50.05
C GLU A 806 -40.33 -21.68 51.01
N ALA A 807 -40.56 -20.67 51.85
CA ALA A 807 -41.69 -20.65 52.78
C ALA A 807 -43.05 -20.62 52.06
N SER A 808 -43.17 -19.91 50.94
CA SER A 808 -44.38 -19.88 50.12
C SER A 808 -44.57 -21.19 49.35
N PHE A 809 -43.48 -21.78 48.86
CA PHE A 809 -43.52 -23.08 48.18
C PHE A 809 -43.90 -24.21 49.14
N ASP A 810 -43.36 -24.22 50.36
CA ASP A 810 -43.71 -25.18 51.42
C ASP A 810 -45.20 -25.09 51.80
N LYS A 811 -45.72 -23.87 51.95
CA LYS A 811 -47.16 -23.64 52.19
C LYS A 811 -48.01 -24.18 51.05
N PHE A 812 -47.56 -24.00 49.81
CA PHE A 812 -48.25 -24.52 48.64
C PHE A 812 -48.23 -26.06 48.60
N LEU A 813 -47.08 -26.70 48.84
CA LEU A 813 -46.98 -28.16 48.92
C LEU A 813 -47.89 -28.74 50.02
N GLN A 814 -47.96 -28.09 51.18
CA GLN A 814 -48.87 -28.48 52.27
C GLN A 814 -50.35 -28.40 51.87
N ALA A 815 -50.73 -27.49 50.98
CA ALA A 815 -52.10 -27.37 50.47
C ALA A 815 -52.50 -28.54 49.55
N LEU A 816 -51.55 -29.35 49.07
CA LEU A 816 -51.81 -30.50 48.20
C LEU A 816 -52.04 -31.82 48.97
N ALA A 817 -51.69 -31.87 50.26
CA ALA A 817 -51.85 -33.05 51.11
C ALA A 817 -53.28 -33.66 51.12
N PRO A 818 -54.39 -32.89 51.06
CA PRO A 818 -55.74 -33.46 51.01
C PRO A 818 -56.00 -34.38 49.79
N TYR A 819 -55.28 -34.14 48.68
CA TYR A 819 -55.43 -34.87 47.41
C TYR A 819 -54.62 -36.17 47.32
N GLY A 820 -53.95 -36.58 48.41
CA GLY A 820 -53.31 -37.89 48.50
C GLY A 820 -51.78 -37.89 48.41
N TRP A 821 -51.15 -36.72 48.38
CA TRP A 821 -49.69 -36.58 48.43
C TRP A 821 -49.16 -36.78 49.86
N GLU A 822 -48.19 -37.69 50.03
CA GLU A 822 -47.53 -37.91 51.31
C GLU A 822 -46.44 -36.87 51.59
N ILE A 823 -46.12 -36.63 52.87
CA ILE A 823 -45.06 -35.70 53.27
C ILE A 823 -43.71 -36.07 52.66
N ALA A 824 -43.42 -37.38 52.53
CA ALA A 824 -42.19 -37.86 51.91
C ALA A 824 -42.15 -37.57 50.40
N GLU A 825 -43.27 -37.72 49.69
CA GLU A 825 -43.36 -37.41 48.26
C GLU A 825 -43.24 -35.92 48.00
N LEU A 826 -43.89 -35.08 48.82
CA LEU A 826 -43.74 -33.63 48.78
C LEU A 826 -42.30 -33.20 49.11
N GLY A 827 -41.61 -33.95 49.98
CA GLY A 827 -40.18 -33.80 50.25
C GLY A 827 -39.32 -34.04 48.99
N LEU A 828 -39.57 -35.12 48.26
CA LEU A 828 -38.86 -35.41 47.00
C LEU A 828 -39.15 -34.38 45.90
N VAL A 829 -40.39 -33.91 45.83
CA VAL A 829 -40.80 -32.81 44.94
C VAL A 829 -40.02 -31.53 45.28
N LYS A 830 -39.90 -31.21 46.56
CA LYS A 830 -39.11 -30.07 47.05
C LYS A 830 -37.62 -30.24 46.75
N ASP A 831 -37.07 -31.43 46.97
CA ASP A 831 -35.66 -31.72 46.70
C ASP A 831 -35.35 -31.57 45.21
N ARG A 832 -36.21 -32.09 44.33
CA ARG A 832 -36.10 -31.88 42.88
C ARG A 832 -36.12 -30.40 42.53
N ALA A 833 -37.11 -29.66 43.03
CA ALA A 833 -37.24 -28.23 42.76
C ALA A 833 -36.06 -27.42 43.31
N ASN A 834 -35.47 -27.83 44.43
CA ASN A 834 -34.24 -27.26 44.98
C ASN A 834 -33.02 -27.52 44.08
N LEU A 835 -32.86 -28.75 43.57
CA LEU A 835 -31.79 -29.09 42.62
C LEU A 835 -31.88 -28.23 41.35
N ASP A 836 -33.09 -28.08 40.80
CA ASP A 836 -33.33 -27.26 39.60
C ASP A 836 -33.07 -25.77 39.89
N ARG A 837 -33.52 -25.26 41.04
CA ARG A 837 -33.25 -23.88 41.50
C ARG A 837 -31.75 -23.63 41.71
N TRP A 838 -31.02 -24.54 42.34
CA TRP A 838 -29.56 -24.41 42.52
C TRP A 838 -28.82 -24.44 41.19
N HIS A 839 -29.21 -25.34 40.28
CA HIS A 839 -28.64 -25.40 38.94
C HIS A 839 -28.85 -24.08 38.18
N ARG A 840 -30.05 -23.49 38.28
CA ARG A 840 -30.35 -22.19 37.68
C ARG A 840 -29.55 -21.05 38.29
N ALA A 841 -29.49 -20.93 39.63
CA ALA A 841 -28.66 -19.93 40.32
C ALA A 841 -27.19 -20.04 39.89
N TRP A 842 -26.68 -21.27 39.80
CA TRP A 842 -25.32 -21.54 39.34
C TRP A 842 -25.11 -21.09 37.90
N ARG A 843 -26.03 -21.43 37.00
CA ARG A 843 -25.96 -21.07 35.58
C ARG A 843 -26.01 -19.55 35.36
N GLU A 844 -26.83 -18.83 36.11
CA GLU A 844 -27.02 -17.38 35.94
C GLU A 844 -25.92 -16.54 36.61
N LEU A 845 -25.38 -16.97 37.76
CA LEU A 845 -24.35 -16.21 38.49
C LEU A 845 -22.91 -16.61 38.15
N VAL A 846 -22.65 -17.91 37.97
CA VAL A 846 -21.31 -18.45 37.68
C VAL A 846 -21.16 -18.74 36.20
N GLY A 847 -22.18 -19.29 35.55
CA GLY A 847 -22.19 -19.51 34.10
C GLY A 847 -21.14 -20.50 33.60
N THR A 848 -20.75 -20.31 32.34
CA THR A 848 -19.75 -21.11 31.63
C THR A 848 -18.34 -20.56 31.83
N PRO A 849 -17.29 -21.39 31.65
CA PRO A 849 -15.91 -20.90 31.63
C PRO A 849 -15.68 -19.71 30.67
N ARG A 850 -16.43 -19.61 29.58
CA ARG A 850 -16.33 -18.51 28.61
C ARG A 850 -16.96 -17.20 29.11
N GLU A 851 -18.10 -17.29 29.79
CA GLU A 851 -18.74 -16.13 30.43
C GLU A 851 -17.86 -15.60 31.59
N LEU A 852 -17.28 -16.51 32.39
CA LEU A 852 -16.31 -16.16 33.44
C LEU A 852 -15.01 -15.58 32.87
N LEU A 853 -14.54 -16.05 31.71
CA LEU A 853 -13.38 -15.47 31.03
C LEU A 853 -13.65 -14.02 30.63
N THR A 854 -14.84 -13.74 30.10
CA THR A 854 -15.27 -12.38 29.75
C THR A 854 -15.28 -11.48 31.00
N MET A 855 -15.77 -12.00 32.14
CA MET A 855 -15.69 -11.27 33.41
C MET A 855 -14.24 -11.07 33.88
N ALA A 856 -13.37 -12.06 33.66
CA ALA A 856 -11.96 -12.05 34.03
C ALA A 856 -11.06 -11.13 33.19
N GLU A 857 -11.54 -10.72 32.01
CA GLU A 857 -10.91 -9.66 31.20
C GLU A 857 -10.94 -8.33 31.98
N TYR A 858 -12.05 -7.99 32.63
CA TYR A 858 -12.22 -6.74 33.36
C TYR A 858 -11.96 -6.85 34.87
N VAL A 859 -12.16 -8.03 35.47
CA VAL A 859 -12.06 -8.26 36.93
C VAL A 859 -11.01 -9.34 37.23
N PRO A 860 -9.77 -8.97 37.61
CA PRO A 860 -8.69 -9.94 37.82
C PRO A 860 -8.98 -11.03 38.86
N ARG A 861 -9.80 -10.73 39.89
CA ARG A 861 -10.20 -11.71 40.91
C ARG A 861 -11.05 -12.85 40.34
N ALA A 862 -11.77 -12.63 39.24
CA ALA A 862 -12.58 -13.66 38.58
C ALA A 862 -11.72 -14.76 37.93
N ARG A 863 -10.43 -14.50 37.65
CA ARG A 863 -9.49 -15.50 37.14
C ARG A 863 -9.32 -16.68 38.10
N ARG A 864 -9.29 -16.42 39.41
CA ARG A 864 -9.17 -17.47 40.44
C ARG A 864 -10.40 -18.37 40.44
N LEU A 865 -11.59 -17.76 40.34
CA LEU A 865 -12.84 -18.50 40.28
C LEU A 865 -12.93 -19.32 38.98
N LEU A 866 -12.57 -18.73 37.85
CA LEU A 866 -12.53 -19.40 36.55
C LEU A 866 -11.59 -20.62 36.54
N LEU A 867 -10.35 -20.47 37.02
CA LEU A 867 -9.39 -21.58 37.11
C LEU A 867 -9.93 -22.72 37.98
N ALA A 868 -10.52 -22.39 39.14
CA ALA A 868 -11.14 -23.40 40.01
C ALA A 868 -12.31 -24.12 39.30
N GLU A 869 -13.12 -23.39 38.54
CA GLU A 869 -14.26 -23.93 37.80
C GLU A 869 -13.87 -24.78 36.59
N VAL A 870 -12.83 -24.38 35.86
CA VAL A 870 -12.23 -25.18 34.79
C VAL A 870 -11.66 -26.47 35.38
N LYS A 871 -10.93 -26.39 36.50
CA LYS A 871 -10.36 -27.57 37.16
C LYS A 871 -11.42 -28.59 37.55
N LYS A 872 -12.51 -28.17 38.19
CA LYS A 872 -13.63 -29.07 38.54
C LYS A 872 -14.17 -29.85 37.33
N ARG A 873 -14.24 -29.20 36.16
CA ARG A 873 -14.73 -29.82 34.92
C ARG A 873 -13.69 -30.77 34.32
N ILE A 874 -12.42 -30.41 34.34
CA ILE A 874 -11.31 -31.26 33.88
C ILE A 874 -11.21 -32.52 34.77
N ASP A 875 -11.30 -32.36 36.09
CA ASP A 875 -11.23 -33.47 37.06
C ASP A 875 -12.35 -34.50 36.81
N ALA A 876 -13.53 -34.04 36.36
CA ALA A 876 -14.68 -34.87 36.03
C ALA A 876 -14.57 -35.61 34.68
N LEU A 877 -13.61 -35.27 33.81
CA LEU A 877 -13.43 -35.95 32.52
C LEU A 877 -12.82 -37.35 32.70
N PRO A 878 -13.33 -38.39 32.03
CA PRO A 878 -12.78 -39.74 32.08
C PRO A 878 -11.61 -39.90 31.09
N ILE A 879 -10.58 -39.05 31.21
CA ILE A 879 -9.37 -39.04 30.35
C ILE A 879 -8.09 -39.23 31.18
N PRO A 880 -6.95 -39.62 30.57
CA PRO A 880 -5.66 -39.73 31.26
C PRO A 880 -5.24 -38.46 32.01
N GLU A 881 -4.53 -38.61 33.12
CA GLU A 881 -4.04 -37.48 33.95
C GLU A 881 -2.99 -36.60 33.26
N GLU A 882 -2.34 -37.10 32.20
CA GLU A 882 -1.49 -36.26 31.34
C GLU A 882 -2.34 -35.29 30.51
N ASP A 883 -3.42 -35.76 29.89
CA ASP A 883 -4.33 -34.92 29.11
C ASP A 883 -5.06 -33.90 30.00
N LYS A 884 -5.41 -34.27 31.23
CA LYS A 884 -5.98 -33.33 32.21
C LYS A 884 -5.02 -32.21 32.58
N ARG A 885 -3.74 -32.55 32.82
CA ARG A 885 -2.71 -31.55 33.10
C ARG A 885 -2.49 -30.63 31.90
N PHE A 886 -2.39 -31.20 30.71
CA PHE A 886 -2.24 -30.42 29.49
C PHE A 886 -3.42 -29.46 29.27
N LEU A 887 -4.67 -29.92 29.47
CA LEU A 887 -5.85 -29.05 29.37
C LEU A 887 -5.85 -27.96 30.45
N TYR A 888 -5.40 -28.27 31.67
CA TYR A 888 -5.32 -27.29 32.74
C TYR A 888 -4.30 -26.20 32.42
N GLU A 889 -3.10 -26.57 31.96
CA GLU A 889 -2.05 -25.64 31.53
C GLU A 889 -2.53 -24.76 30.36
N LEU A 890 -3.20 -25.35 29.37
CA LEU A 890 -3.74 -24.61 28.23
C LEU A 890 -4.78 -23.55 28.66
N TRP A 891 -5.67 -23.89 29.59
CA TRP A 891 -6.63 -22.94 30.14
C TRP A 891 -5.96 -21.89 31.03
N GLU A 892 -4.96 -22.27 31.81
CA GLU A 892 -4.18 -21.34 32.64
C GLU A 892 -3.48 -20.27 31.78
N ASP A 893 -2.82 -20.69 30.70
CA ASP A 893 -2.22 -19.78 29.73
C ASP A 893 -3.27 -18.92 29.02
N TYR A 894 -4.39 -19.50 28.60
CA TYR A 894 -5.46 -18.75 27.94
C TYR A 894 -6.04 -17.65 28.85
N ILE A 895 -6.27 -17.95 30.13
CA ILE A 895 -6.79 -17.01 31.13
C ILE A 895 -5.77 -15.91 31.44
N ARG A 896 -4.47 -16.24 31.41
CA ARG A 896 -3.38 -15.29 31.62
C ARG A 896 -3.20 -14.34 30.44
N ILE A 897 -3.20 -14.88 29.23
CA ILE A 897 -2.85 -14.16 27.99
C ILE A 897 -4.02 -13.32 27.48
N ARG A 898 -5.24 -13.89 27.46
CA ARG A 898 -6.41 -13.26 26.82
C ARG A 898 -6.65 -11.80 27.22
N PRO A 899 -6.61 -11.41 28.52
CA PRO A 899 -6.90 -10.03 28.93
C PRO A 899 -5.84 -9.00 28.52
N VAL A 900 -4.60 -9.43 28.27
CA VAL A 900 -3.47 -8.52 27.94
C VAL A 900 -3.10 -8.57 26.47
N TYR A 901 -3.63 -9.53 25.71
CA TYR A 901 -3.25 -9.75 24.32
C TYR A 901 -3.56 -8.55 23.39
N ASP A 902 -4.60 -7.77 23.69
CA ASP A 902 -4.90 -6.54 22.94
C ASP A 902 -3.83 -5.45 23.17
N GLU A 903 -3.28 -5.35 24.39
CA GLU A 903 -2.15 -4.45 24.68
C GLU A 903 -0.85 -4.96 24.04
N VAL A 904 -0.62 -6.28 24.03
CA VAL A 904 0.49 -6.90 23.29
C VAL A 904 0.39 -6.58 21.79
N ARG A 905 -0.80 -6.67 21.20
CA ARG A 905 -1.02 -6.30 19.79
C ARG A 905 -0.76 -4.82 19.54
N ARG A 906 -1.09 -3.96 20.50
CA ARG A 906 -0.79 -2.53 20.45
C ARG A 906 0.73 -2.29 20.53
N GLU A 907 1.43 -2.92 21.47
CA GLU A 907 2.90 -2.87 21.56
C GLU A 907 3.57 -3.32 20.26
N ILE A 908 3.13 -4.43 19.66
CA ILE A 908 3.64 -4.88 18.35
C ILE A 908 3.47 -3.79 17.29
N THR A 909 2.32 -3.12 17.28
CA THR A 909 2.06 -2.04 16.32
C THR A 909 2.99 -0.85 16.53
N GLU A 910 3.24 -0.48 17.79
CA GLU A 910 4.20 0.59 18.13
C GLU A 910 5.63 0.18 17.77
N LEU A 911 6.08 -1.03 18.11
CA LEU A 911 7.40 -1.55 17.74
C LEU A 911 7.62 -1.54 16.21
N ILE A 912 6.60 -1.95 15.44
CA ILE A 912 6.62 -1.88 13.97
C ILE A 912 6.77 -0.43 13.50
N ASN A 913 6.06 0.51 14.12
CA ASN A 913 6.13 1.94 13.79
C ASN A 913 7.49 2.54 14.15
N ASP A 914 8.02 2.23 15.33
CA ASP A 914 9.31 2.72 15.80
C ASP A 914 10.45 2.23 14.90
N TYR A 915 10.43 0.96 14.51
CA TYR A 915 11.38 0.44 13.53
C TYR A 915 11.22 1.11 12.16
N ALA A 916 9.98 1.30 11.69
CA ALA A 916 9.71 1.90 10.39
C ALA A 916 10.11 3.39 10.32
N ASN A 917 9.97 4.13 11.42
CA ASN A 917 10.40 5.52 11.55
C ASN A 917 11.90 5.68 11.86
N GLY A 918 12.62 4.58 12.08
CA GLY A 918 14.06 4.59 12.38
C GLY A 918 14.39 4.98 13.83
N ILE A 919 13.42 4.88 14.75
CA ILE A 919 13.59 5.15 16.18
C ILE A 919 14.39 4.00 16.85
N ILE A 920 14.15 2.76 16.43
CA ILE A 920 14.86 1.55 16.93
C ILE A 920 15.56 0.78 15.80
N THR A 921 16.61 0.03 16.14
CA THR A 921 17.35 -0.82 15.18
C THR A 921 16.62 -2.14 14.91
N TRP A 922 17.04 -2.87 13.87
CA TRP A 922 16.46 -4.19 13.55
C TRP A 922 16.69 -5.20 14.69
N GLU A 923 17.90 -5.22 15.26
CA GLU A 923 18.24 -6.12 16.37
C GLU A 923 17.43 -5.80 17.64
N GLN A 924 17.19 -4.51 17.92
CA GLN A 924 16.32 -4.09 19.02
C GLN A 924 14.87 -4.52 18.77
N PHE A 925 14.37 -4.33 17.55
CA PHE A 925 13.01 -4.74 17.16
C PHE A 925 12.82 -6.27 17.27
N GLU A 926 13.77 -7.07 16.81
CA GLU A 926 13.71 -8.53 16.95
C GLU A 926 13.78 -9.00 18.40
N THR A 927 14.62 -8.35 19.22
CA THR A 927 14.73 -8.69 20.64
C THR A 927 13.41 -8.42 21.36
N LEU A 928 12.82 -7.24 21.16
CA LEU A 928 11.55 -6.84 21.77
C LEU A 928 10.39 -7.72 21.29
N LEU A 929 10.35 -8.12 20.01
CA LEU A 929 9.36 -9.09 19.52
C LEU A 929 9.52 -10.49 20.13
N ASN A 930 10.77 -10.94 20.35
CA ASN A 930 11.01 -12.25 20.98
C ASN A 930 10.63 -12.26 22.46
N GLU A 931 10.77 -11.14 23.17
CA GLU A 931 10.30 -11.00 24.56
C GLU A 931 8.77 -11.19 24.67
N LEU A 932 8.02 -10.81 23.63
CA LEU A 932 6.57 -10.96 23.57
C LEU A 932 6.09 -12.41 23.36
N LYS A 933 6.97 -13.39 23.09
CA LYS A 933 6.64 -14.82 23.09
C LYS A 933 6.04 -15.30 24.41
N ALA A 934 6.48 -14.70 25.53
CA ALA A 934 5.94 -14.99 26.86
C ALA A 934 4.43 -14.71 26.98
N TRP A 935 3.86 -13.94 26.05
CA TRP A 935 2.45 -13.54 26.00
C TRP A 935 1.68 -14.19 24.85
N GLY A 936 2.17 -15.31 24.31
CA GLY A 936 1.42 -16.15 23.38
C GLY A 936 1.67 -15.89 21.89
N LEU A 937 2.76 -15.21 21.54
CA LEU A 937 3.22 -15.12 20.16
C LEU A 937 3.99 -16.37 19.74
N ASP A 938 3.72 -16.86 18.53
CA ASP A 938 4.52 -17.92 17.91
C ASP A 938 5.56 -17.38 16.92
N ASP A 939 6.43 -18.26 16.43
CA ASP A 939 7.49 -17.89 15.48
C ASP A 939 6.95 -17.39 14.14
N TYR A 940 5.82 -17.93 13.67
CA TYR A 940 5.21 -17.54 12.39
C TYR A 940 4.59 -16.14 12.46
N GLU A 941 3.94 -15.80 13.58
CA GLU A 941 3.40 -14.47 13.84
C GLU A 941 4.53 -13.44 13.90
N ILE A 942 5.63 -13.76 14.58
CA ILE A 942 6.82 -12.91 14.65
C ILE A 942 7.40 -12.65 13.25
N ASP A 943 7.53 -13.69 12.43
CA ASP A 943 8.02 -13.54 11.05
C ASP A 943 7.08 -12.68 10.19
N ALA A 944 5.76 -12.81 10.38
CA ALA A 944 4.79 -11.93 9.72
C ALA A 944 4.95 -10.47 10.14
N TYR A 945 5.14 -10.19 11.43
CA TYR A 945 5.37 -8.83 11.94
C TYR A 945 6.69 -8.23 11.43
N LYS A 946 7.75 -9.04 11.36
CA LYS A 946 9.02 -8.68 10.73
C LYS A 946 8.85 -8.24 9.28
N PHE A 947 8.11 -9.00 8.50
CA PHE A 947 7.80 -8.65 7.10
C PHE A 947 7.02 -7.33 7.00
N ILE A 948 5.99 -7.14 7.82
CA ILE A 948 5.19 -5.91 7.86
C ILE A 948 6.06 -4.70 8.20
N ALA A 949 6.97 -4.84 9.17
CA ALA A 949 7.90 -3.79 9.59
C ALA A 949 8.87 -3.39 8.46
N MET A 950 9.47 -4.36 7.77
CA MET A 950 10.32 -4.09 6.60
C MET A 950 9.58 -3.36 5.49
N ALA A 951 8.37 -3.84 5.14
CA ALA A 951 7.55 -3.23 4.09
C ALA A 951 7.07 -1.81 4.47
N ARG A 952 6.81 -1.54 5.76
CA ARG A 952 6.45 -0.20 6.24
C ARG A 952 7.67 0.74 6.21
N ARG A 953 8.86 0.29 6.64
CA ARG A 953 10.10 1.07 6.56
C ARG A 953 10.47 1.43 5.12
N ALA A 954 10.38 0.48 4.19
CA ALA A 954 10.63 0.73 2.77
C ALA A 954 9.69 1.81 2.21
N ARG A 955 8.40 1.77 2.58
CA ARG A 955 7.43 2.82 2.21
C ARG A 955 7.76 4.19 2.81
N TYR A 956 8.27 4.24 4.04
CA TYR A 956 8.62 5.51 4.69
C TYR A 956 9.89 6.11 4.10
N MET A 957 10.90 5.29 3.79
CA MET A 957 12.10 5.73 3.07
C MET A 957 11.77 6.26 1.67
N ALA A 958 10.88 5.58 0.93
CA ALA A 958 10.41 6.03 -0.38
C ALA A 958 9.55 7.31 -0.33
N ARG A 959 9.02 7.69 0.84
CA ARG A 959 8.31 8.97 1.07
C ARG A 959 9.24 10.10 1.49
N ALA A 960 10.45 9.78 1.96
CA ALA A 960 11.45 10.74 2.39
C ALA A 960 12.46 11.11 1.28
N SER A 961 12.56 10.27 0.24
CA SER A 961 13.17 10.58 -1.06
C SER A 961 12.19 11.33 -1.96
#